data_AF-N1WPD8-F1
#
_entry.id   AF-N1WPD8-F1
#
_cell.length_a   1.000
_cell.length_b   1.000
_cell.length_c   1.000
_cell.angle_alpha   90.00
_cell.angle_beta   90.00
_cell.angle_gamma   90.00
#
_symmetry.space_group_name_H-M   'P 1'
#
loop_
_entity.id
_entity.type
_entity.pdbx_description
1 polymer ?
#
loop_
_entity_poly.entity_id
_entity_poly.type
_entity_poly.pdbx_seq_one_letter_code
_entity_poly.pdbx_strand_id
1 'polypeptide(L)'
;MVRNISLIVLLMFTVSLTFAQDLQIEETLINPSEQINDGQIELNVSGGIPPYTYEWSNDETPLSSAKSSDLTEGITHTVKVTDANGNFAEKSFEIKAESIVESFNGTFKPIVNSMGSVLFWDPFAAVGIYDPVVYTKEKLLFAPRWEPNTQNKFLLKQWLVQEEETVKKGQDIAIIEVDGESEIVKSPANGKIEHLAEDGDYIYDPSSKADVINQNAHKFGKITFDDPVALTHPNGTPLTKDIPFIVIWLIFGAAFFTFRMGFINIRGFKHALQLARGKYDEPNAPGRITHFQALATAVSATVGLGNIAGVAIAVSLGGAGATFWMILAGFLGMSSKFVECTLGVKYRFINKEGRIFGGPMNYLRYGLEKRNLGKLGKFLAAFFAVLAIGASFGGGNMFQANQSFDILSGQIPFLVGNGFWFGVFLAVLVGVVIIGGINSIAKVTGKVVPVMAGVYIIGALVVIGMNIENLGPALNAIFSGAFTPTALKGGFIGVLVVGFQRAAFSNEAGVGSAAIAHSAAKTNHPPSEGFVALLEPFIDTVVVCTLTALVLIFTGMHEVEGVSGVQLTTDAFGSVISWFPYVLSVAVFLFAFSTMISWSYYGMRAWTYIFGRSNRSELIYKIIFLLFVVLGASVSLGAVLDFSDMMILAMSFPNIIGLYIMSGEVRKDLKEYMDKLKSGQIFKKEVLKK
;
A
#
# COMPACT_ATOMS: atom_id res chain seq x y z
N MET A 1 84.63 -26.87 -20.29
CA MET A 1 84.67 -25.57 -21.00
C MET A 1 83.38 -25.33 -21.80
N VAL A 2 82.24 -25.99 -21.57
CA VAL A 2 81.21 -25.89 -20.52
C VAL A 2 81.14 -24.58 -19.72
N ARG A 3 79.93 -23.99 -19.76
CA ARG A 3 79.32 -22.95 -18.90
C ARG A 3 79.81 -21.52 -19.08
N ASN A 4 79.05 -20.71 -19.85
CA ASN A 4 78.61 -19.34 -19.49
C ASN A 4 78.04 -18.50 -20.67
N ILE A 5 77.33 -19.07 -21.65
CA ILE A 5 76.63 -18.25 -22.67
C ILE A 5 75.22 -18.78 -22.97
N SER A 6 74.45 -19.08 -21.92
CA SER A 6 73.00 -19.33 -22.07
C SER A 6 72.16 -18.72 -20.94
N LEU A 7 72.77 -17.90 -20.07
CA LEU A 7 72.08 -17.26 -18.94
C LEU A 7 71.78 -15.77 -19.13
N ILE A 8 72.18 -15.16 -20.25
CA ILE A 8 72.02 -13.71 -20.47
C ILE A 8 70.89 -13.40 -21.48
N VAL A 9 70.42 -14.39 -22.25
CA VAL A 9 69.29 -14.20 -23.18
C VAL A 9 67.94 -14.60 -22.55
N LEU A 10 67.94 -15.26 -21.39
CA LEU A 10 66.72 -15.63 -20.65
C LEU A 10 66.37 -14.66 -19.50
N LEU A 11 66.92 -13.45 -19.52
CA LEU A 11 66.63 -12.36 -18.58
C LEU A 11 66.01 -11.14 -19.28
N MET A 12 65.51 -11.33 -20.50
CA MET A 12 64.65 -10.40 -21.25
C MET A 12 63.30 -11.05 -21.61
N PHE A 13 62.78 -11.93 -20.76
CA PHE A 13 61.32 -11.97 -20.62
C PHE A 13 60.98 -10.82 -19.68
N THR A 14 60.69 -9.67 -20.27
CA THR A 14 59.88 -8.64 -19.64
C THR A 14 58.60 -9.30 -19.14
N VAL A 15 58.63 -9.76 -17.89
CA VAL A 15 57.42 -9.89 -17.09
C VAL A 15 56.98 -8.44 -16.93
N SER A 16 56.13 -7.98 -17.85
CA SER A 16 55.26 -6.85 -17.60
C SER A 16 54.35 -7.28 -16.45
N LEU A 17 54.86 -7.21 -15.22
CA LEU A 17 54.04 -7.08 -14.03
C LEU A 17 53.34 -5.74 -14.22
N THR A 18 52.22 -5.76 -14.93
CA THR A 18 51.19 -4.75 -14.77
C THR A 18 50.80 -4.83 -13.30
N PHE A 19 51.45 -4.01 -12.47
CA PHE A 19 50.89 -3.63 -11.19
C PHE A 19 49.55 -2.99 -11.55
N ALA A 20 48.46 -3.73 -11.35
CA ALA A 20 47.15 -3.12 -11.34
C ALA A 20 47.20 -2.07 -10.24
N GLN A 21 47.22 -0.80 -10.63
CA GLN A 21 47.17 0.32 -9.70
C GLN A 21 45.90 0.15 -8.86
N ASP A 22 45.98 0.34 -7.53
CA ASP A 22 44.82 0.23 -6.66
C ASP A 22 43.67 1.10 -7.20
N LEU A 23 42.44 0.60 -7.10
CA LEU A 23 41.24 1.34 -7.51
C LEU A 23 41.15 2.65 -6.72
N GLN A 24 41.27 3.77 -7.42
CA GLN A 24 41.07 5.12 -6.90
C GLN A 24 39.69 5.60 -7.32
N ILE A 25 38.87 5.93 -6.33
CA ILE A 25 37.50 6.39 -6.50
C ILE A 25 37.46 7.82 -6.01
N GLU A 26 37.21 8.76 -6.92
CA GLU A 26 36.88 10.15 -6.60
C GLU A 26 35.37 10.36 -6.74
N GLU A 27 34.76 10.97 -5.74
CA GLU A 27 33.33 11.24 -5.71
C GLU A 27 32.97 12.70 -5.96
N THR A 28 31.82 12.92 -6.57
CA THR A 28 31.11 14.19 -6.60
C THR A 28 29.75 13.99 -5.95
N LEU A 29 29.53 14.64 -4.81
CA LEU A 29 28.25 14.65 -4.10
C LEU A 29 27.45 15.87 -4.56
N ILE A 30 26.23 15.65 -5.02
CA ILE A 30 25.35 16.68 -5.58
C ILE A 30 24.04 16.64 -4.80
N ASN A 31 23.67 17.78 -4.19
CA ASN A 31 22.30 18.01 -3.75
C ASN A 31 21.65 19.03 -4.74
N PRO A 32 20.75 18.59 -5.64
CA PRO A 32 20.20 19.47 -6.68
C PRO A 32 19.21 20.52 -6.17
N SER A 33 18.47 20.24 -5.09
CA SER A 33 17.42 21.12 -4.60
C SER A 33 17.23 21.01 -3.09
N GLU A 34 16.13 21.57 -2.55
CA GLU A 34 15.73 21.38 -1.14
C GLU A 34 14.68 20.24 -0.99
N GLN A 35 14.39 19.52 -2.08
CA GLN A 35 13.45 18.40 -2.10
C GLN A 35 14.12 17.15 -1.52
N ILE A 36 13.31 16.17 -1.12
CA ILE A 36 13.83 14.93 -0.55
C ILE A 36 14.10 13.91 -1.65
N ASN A 37 15.10 13.05 -1.42
CA ASN A 37 15.43 11.92 -2.29
C ASN A 37 15.75 12.36 -3.74
N ASP A 38 16.46 13.47 -3.92
CA ASP A 38 16.96 13.91 -5.24
C ASP A 38 18.50 14.00 -5.29
N GLY A 39 19.16 13.70 -4.16
CA GLY A 39 20.60 13.61 -4.05
C GLY A 39 21.24 12.68 -5.08
N GLN A 40 22.44 13.05 -5.52
CA GLN A 40 23.18 12.30 -6.54
C GLN A 40 24.63 12.11 -6.11
N ILE A 41 25.17 10.93 -6.41
CA ILE A 41 26.59 10.63 -6.27
C ILE A 41 27.11 10.20 -7.62
N GLU A 42 28.14 10.89 -8.11
CA GLU A 42 28.85 10.54 -9.33
C GLU A 42 30.29 10.17 -9.00
N LEU A 43 30.76 9.06 -9.56
CA LEU A 43 32.10 8.53 -9.32
C LEU A 43 32.97 8.67 -10.56
N ASN A 44 34.20 9.13 -10.35
CA ASN A 44 35.28 9.02 -11.30
C ASN A 44 36.28 7.98 -10.81
N VAL A 45 36.36 6.85 -11.51
CA VAL A 45 37.21 5.71 -11.12
C VAL A 45 38.44 5.65 -12.00
N SER A 46 39.61 5.61 -11.36
CA SER A 46 40.91 5.41 -12.00
C SER A 46 41.68 4.28 -11.31
N GLY A 47 42.71 3.72 -11.96
CA GLY A 47 43.36 2.48 -11.51
C GLY A 47 42.54 1.23 -11.85
N GLY A 48 43.06 0.03 -11.57
CA GLY A 48 42.44 -1.24 -11.98
C GLY A 48 42.39 -1.45 -13.50
N ILE A 49 41.57 -2.41 -13.95
CA ILE A 49 41.35 -2.70 -15.37
C ILE A 49 39.87 -2.50 -15.75
N PRO A 50 39.54 -1.55 -16.65
CA PRO A 50 38.20 -1.40 -17.20
C PRO A 50 37.75 -2.63 -18.02
N PRO A 51 36.43 -2.89 -18.17
CA PRO A 51 35.31 -2.12 -17.61
C PRO A 51 35.11 -2.34 -16.11
N TYR A 52 34.52 -1.34 -15.44
CA TYR A 52 34.15 -1.42 -14.03
C TYR A 52 32.66 -1.74 -13.86
N THR A 53 32.31 -2.37 -12.75
CA THR A 53 30.93 -2.57 -12.28
C THR A 53 30.71 -1.88 -10.94
N TYR A 54 29.56 -1.23 -10.79
CA TYR A 54 29.21 -0.39 -9.65
C TYR A 54 28.00 -0.97 -8.92
N GLU A 55 28.24 -1.66 -7.82
CA GLU A 55 27.17 -2.20 -6.97
C GLU A 55 26.84 -1.15 -5.90
N TRP A 56 25.84 -0.32 -6.18
CA TRP A 56 25.33 0.71 -5.26
C TRP A 56 24.35 0.14 -4.24
N SER A 57 24.30 0.76 -3.05
CA SER A 57 23.27 0.48 -2.04
C SER A 57 21.85 0.86 -2.48
N ASN A 58 21.71 1.68 -3.52
CA ASN A 58 20.44 1.94 -4.18
C ASN A 58 20.17 0.85 -5.23
N ASP A 59 19.15 0.04 -4.98
CA ASP A 59 18.78 -1.08 -5.86
C ASP A 59 18.37 -0.66 -7.27
N GLU A 60 17.90 0.58 -7.46
CA GLU A 60 17.46 1.08 -8.77
C GLU A 60 18.62 1.52 -9.68
N THR A 61 19.84 1.62 -9.16
CA THR A 61 20.98 2.09 -9.94
C THR A 61 21.64 0.94 -10.72
N PRO A 62 21.76 1.01 -12.06
CA PRO A 62 22.36 -0.06 -12.85
C PRO A 62 23.82 -0.34 -12.50
N LEU A 63 24.25 -1.61 -12.56
CA LEU A 63 25.66 -2.03 -12.38
C LEU A 63 26.66 -1.32 -13.32
N SER A 64 26.19 -0.80 -14.45
CA SER A 64 27.01 -0.07 -15.41
C SER A 64 27.16 1.42 -15.08
N SER A 65 26.40 1.93 -14.10
CA SER A 65 26.31 3.35 -13.81
C SER A 65 27.29 3.77 -12.72
N ALA A 66 28.23 4.64 -13.10
CA ALA A 66 29.08 5.35 -12.15
C ALA A 66 28.34 6.45 -11.40
N LYS A 67 27.06 6.69 -11.73
CA LYS A 67 26.19 7.68 -11.10
C LYS A 67 24.96 7.02 -10.49
N SER A 68 24.70 7.32 -9.23
CA SER A 68 23.44 7.00 -8.55
C SER A 68 22.67 8.28 -8.30
N SER A 69 21.39 8.29 -8.65
CA SER A 69 20.45 9.40 -8.44
C SER A 69 19.36 9.00 -7.45
N ASP A 70 18.48 9.95 -7.12
CA ASP A 70 17.30 9.76 -6.27
C ASP A 70 17.64 9.25 -4.85
N LEU A 71 18.81 9.66 -4.35
CA LEU A 71 19.36 9.22 -3.08
C LEU A 71 18.84 10.08 -1.93
N THR A 72 18.46 9.45 -0.82
CA THR A 72 18.05 10.17 0.39
C THR A 72 19.23 10.93 1.01
N GLU A 73 19.02 12.19 1.34
CA GLU A 73 19.99 13.06 2.00
C GLU A 73 20.09 12.75 3.51
N GLY A 74 21.26 13.01 4.10
CA GLY A 74 21.51 12.81 5.53
C GLY A 74 21.61 11.35 5.98
N ILE A 75 21.76 10.41 5.04
CA ILE A 75 22.03 8.99 5.31
C ILE A 75 23.27 8.51 4.55
N THR A 76 23.87 7.44 5.05
CA THR A 76 25.02 6.80 4.41
C THR A 76 24.58 5.91 3.25
N HIS A 77 25.17 6.14 2.08
CA HIS A 77 25.08 5.30 0.89
C HIS A 77 26.39 4.60 0.64
N THR A 78 26.37 3.36 0.14
CA THR A 78 27.59 2.60 -0.14
C THR A 78 27.67 2.21 -1.61
N VAL A 79 28.90 2.04 -2.10
CA VAL A 79 29.18 1.49 -3.42
C VAL A 79 30.33 0.52 -3.32
N LYS A 80 30.21 -0.61 -4.02
CA LYS A 80 31.31 -1.53 -4.28
C LYS A 80 31.66 -1.48 -5.77
N VAL A 81 32.82 -0.92 -6.07
CA VAL A 81 33.35 -0.84 -7.43
C VAL A 81 34.26 -2.04 -7.67
N THR A 82 33.99 -2.81 -8.73
CA THR A 82 34.77 -3.99 -9.10
C THR A 82 35.34 -3.83 -10.52
N ASP A 83 36.60 -4.15 -10.72
CA ASP A 83 37.29 -4.11 -12.02
C ASP A 83 37.13 -5.42 -12.82
N ALA A 84 37.61 -5.43 -14.06
CA ALA A 84 37.52 -6.60 -14.95
C ALA A 84 38.30 -7.84 -14.44
N ASN A 85 39.26 -7.66 -13.53
CA ASN A 85 40.02 -8.74 -12.89
C ASN A 85 39.37 -9.24 -11.59
N GLY A 86 38.27 -8.61 -11.15
CA GLY A 86 37.59 -8.92 -9.90
C GLY A 86 38.18 -8.26 -8.66
N ASN A 87 39.13 -7.33 -8.80
CA ASN A 87 39.56 -6.48 -7.68
C ASN A 87 38.44 -5.50 -7.35
N PHE A 88 38.17 -5.26 -6.06
CA PHE A 88 37.11 -4.34 -5.66
C PHE A 88 37.54 -3.38 -4.57
N ALA A 89 36.89 -2.22 -4.54
CA ALA A 89 36.97 -1.24 -3.47
C ALA A 89 35.56 -0.83 -3.04
N GLU A 90 35.34 -0.74 -1.74
CA GLU A 90 34.06 -0.30 -1.17
C GLU A 90 34.21 1.09 -0.55
N LYS A 91 33.25 1.96 -0.81
CA LYS A 91 33.20 3.33 -0.30
C LYS A 91 31.82 3.63 0.26
N SER A 92 31.79 4.54 1.22
CA SER A 92 30.57 5.04 1.84
C SER A 92 30.55 6.56 1.76
N PHE A 93 29.40 7.11 1.42
CA PHE A 93 29.19 8.54 1.20
C PHE A 93 27.96 9.01 1.94
N GLU A 94 27.93 10.29 2.32
CA GLU A 94 26.77 10.93 2.92
C GLU A 94 26.53 12.26 2.22
N ILE A 95 25.38 12.38 1.55
CA ILE A 95 24.94 13.65 0.96
C ILE A 95 24.38 14.49 2.09
N LYS A 96 24.91 15.71 2.28
CA LYS A 96 24.46 16.59 3.37
C LYS A 96 23.06 17.11 3.06
N ALA A 97 22.18 17.02 4.04
CA ALA A 97 20.91 17.72 4.02
C ALA A 97 21.14 19.24 4.13
N GLU A 98 20.61 19.99 3.17
CA GLU A 98 20.55 21.46 3.12
C GLU A 98 19.21 22.00 3.65
N SER A 99 18.16 21.18 3.65
CA SER A 99 16.82 21.57 4.13
C SER A 99 16.39 20.85 5.41
N ILE A 100 15.48 21.47 6.17
CA ILE A 100 14.85 20.82 7.35
C ILE A 100 14.10 19.55 6.91
N VAL A 101 13.56 19.54 5.70
CA VAL A 101 12.73 18.46 5.16
C VAL A 101 13.58 17.23 4.87
N GLU A 102 14.71 17.42 4.22
CA GLU A 102 15.74 16.41 3.98
C GLU A 102 16.26 15.84 5.30
N SER A 103 16.65 16.71 6.24
CA SER A 103 17.13 16.28 7.56
C SER A 103 16.08 15.46 8.31
N PHE A 104 14.81 15.86 8.22
CA PHE A 104 13.70 15.15 8.83
C PHE A 104 13.45 13.79 8.14
N ASN A 105 13.44 13.73 6.81
CA ASN A 105 13.28 12.50 6.04
C ASN A 105 14.43 11.51 6.30
N GLY A 106 15.68 11.98 6.24
CA GLY A 106 16.88 11.19 6.55
C GLY A 106 16.91 10.67 7.98
N THR A 107 16.33 11.39 8.95
CA THR A 107 16.16 10.90 10.33
C THR A 107 15.17 9.73 10.43
N PHE A 108 14.08 9.78 9.67
CA PHE A 108 13.03 8.75 9.72
C PHE A 108 13.37 7.52 8.88
N LYS A 109 14.10 7.65 7.77
CA LYS A 109 14.38 6.53 6.84
C LYS A 109 15.02 5.32 7.54
N PRO A 110 16.05 5.45 8.40
CA PRO A 110 16.60 4.31 9.15
C PRO A 110 15.59 3.67 10.12
N ILE A 111 14.72 4.48 10.73
CA ILE A 111 13.68 4.01 11.65
C ILE A 111 12.64 3.20 10.88
N VAL A 112 12.22 3.67 9.70
CA VAL A 112 11.33 2.94 8.78
C VAL A 112 11.95 1.62 8.40
N ASN A 113 13.22 1.60 7.96
CA ASN A 113 13.90 0.37 7.57
C ASN A 113 13.96 -0.64 8.73
N SER A 114 14.21 -0.15 9.95
CA SER A 114 14.26 -0.98 11.17
C SER A 114 12.88 -1.50 11.61
N MET A 115 11.83 -0.68 11.49
CA MET A 115 10.46 -1.14 11.75
C MET A 115 10.00 -2.12 10.67
N GLY A 116 10.37 -1.85 9.42
CA GLY A 116 10.11 -2.69 8.26
C GLY A 116 10.65 -4.09 8.48
N SER A 117 11.92 -4.22 8.86
CA SER A 117 12.55 -5.51 9.11
C SER A 117 11.92 -6.31 10.24
N VAL A 118 11.21 -5.68 11.19
CA VAL A 118 10.47 -6.37 12.27
C VAL A 118 9.04 -6.71 11.84
N LEU A 119 8.30 -5.74 11.30
CA LEU A 119 6.88 -5.89 10.95
C LEU A 119 6.69 -6.83 9.74
N PHE A 120 7.62 -6.73 8.79
CA PHE A 120 7.63 -7.51 7.55
C PHE A 120 8.65 -8.64 7.59
N TRP A 121 9.18 -8.96 8.78
CA TRP A 121 10.03 -10.13 8.95
C TRP A 121 9.32 -11.39 8.44
N ASP A 122 10.07 -12.22 7.73
CA ASP A 122 9.58 -13.50 7.25
C ASP A 122 10.11 -14.67 8.10
N PRO A 123 9.28 -15.21 9.01
CA PRO A 123 9.67 -16.39 9.79
C PRO A 123 9.81 -17.65 8.93
N PHE A 124 9.10 -17.74 7.80
CA PHE A 124 9.06 -18.93 6.95
C PHE A 124 10.34 -19.04 6.12
N ALA A 125 10.82 -17.93 5.55
CA ALA A 125 12.13 -17.87 4.92
C ALA A 125 13.24 -18.12 5.95
N ALA A 126 13.14 -17.51 7.13
CA ALA A 126 14.16 -17.66 8.20
C ALA A 126 14.30 -19.10 8.72
N VAL A 127 13.22 -19.90 8.71
CA VAL A 127 13.26 -21.33 9.08
C VAL A 127 13.46 -22.27 7.88
N GLY A 128 13.70 -21.73 6.68
CA GLY A 128 13.98 -22.49 5.47
C GLY A 128 12.77 -23.22 4.87
N ILE A 129 11.54 -22.75 5.14
CA ILE A 129 10.32 -23.32 4.55
C ILE A 129 10.26 -23.04 3.04
N TYR A 130 10.79 -21.90 2.61
CA TYR A 130 10.86 -21.52 1.20
C TYR A 130 12.01 -20.52 0.95
N ASP A 131 12.37 -20.32 -0.32
CA ASP A 131 13.36 -19.32 -0.74
C ASP A 131 12.66 -18.02 -1.17
N PRO A 132 12.96 -16.85 -0.54
CA PRO A 132 12.37 -15.57 -0.90
C PRO A 132 12.91 -14.98 -2.20
N VAL A 133 14.00 -15.51 -2.78
CA VAL A 133 14.54 -15.04 -4.06
C VAL A 133 13.54 -15.34 -5.18
N VAL A 134 13.23 -14.32 -5.98
CA VAL A 134 12.32 -14.47 -7.12
C VAL A 134 13.07 -15.06 -8.28
N TYR A 135 12.78 -16.33 -8.58
CA TYR A 135 13.26 -17.00 -9.78
C TYR A 135 12.25 -16.86 -10.91
N THR A 136 12.75 -16.75 -12.14
CA THR A 136 11.93 -16.94 -13.33
C THR A 136 12.46 -18.10 -14.16
N LYS A 137 11.53 -18.92 -14.67
CA LYS A 137 11.83 -19.97 -15.65
C LYS A 137 11.76 -19.47 -17.08
N GLU A 138 11.16 -18.30 -17.28
CA GLU A 138 10.84 -17.78 -18.59
C GLU A 138 11.12 -16.28 -18.64
N LYS A 139 11.50 -15.78 -19.81
CA LYS A 139 11.61 -14.35 -20.11
C LYS A 139 10.68 -14.03 -21.27
N LEU A 140 9.67 -13.22 -21.00
CA LEU A 140 8.72 -12.78 -22.01
C LEU A 140 9.42 -11.87 -23.04
N LEU A 141 9.05 -12.02 -24.31
CA LEU A 141 9.50 -11.20 -25.42
C LEU A 141 8.38 -10.24 -25.80
N PHE A 142 8.72 -8.96 -25.78
CA PHE A 142 7.78 -7.86 -25.97
C PHE A 142 8.06 -7.10 -27.25
N ALA A 143 7.02 -6.59 -27.89
CA ALA A 143 7.16 -5.75 -29.08
C ALA A 143 7.95 -4.47 -28.72
N PRO A 144 8.95 -4.09 -29.54
CA PRO A 144 9.74 -2.89 -29.31
C PRO A 144 8.87 -1.64 -29.49
N ARG A 145 9.19 -0.55 -28.78
CA ARG A 145 8.49 0.74 -28.87
C ARG A 145 6.99 0.70 -28.53
N TRP A 146 6.53 -0.34 -27.83
CA TRP A 146 5.17 -0.36 -27.31
C TRP A 146 5.03 0.58 -26.10
N GLU A 147 3.96 1.36 -26.09
CA GLU A 147 3.58 2.23 -24.97
C GLU A 147 2.08 2.02 -24.69
N PRO A 148 1.63 2.09 -23.43
CA PRO A 148 0.24 1.78 -23.04
C PRO A 148 -0.86 2.56 -23.79
N ASN A 149 -0.55 3.78 -24.28
CA ASN A 149 -1.50 4.65 -24.99
C ASN A 149 -1.26 4.69 -26.51
N THR A 150 -0.40 3.81 -27.03
CA THR A 150 -0.04 3.78 -28.45
C THR A 150 -1.27 3.52 -29.33
N GLN A 151 -1.37 4.27 -30.43
CA GLN A 151 -2.36 4.04 -31.49
C GLN A 151 -1.78 3.17 -32.61
N ASN A 152 -0.53 2.74 -32.46
CA ASN A 152 0.17 1.95 -33.46
C ASN A 152 -0.23 0.48 -33.34
N LYS A 153 -0.33 -0.18 -34.49
CA LYS A 153 -0.46 -1.64 -34.58
C LYS A 153 0.93 -2.26 -34.62
N PHE A 154 1.10 -3.37 -33.91
CA PHE A 154 2.35 -4.11 -33.87
C PHE A 154 2.11 -5.43 -34.59
N LEU A 155 2.75 -5.61 -35.75
CA LEU A 155 2.61 -6.80 -36.58
C LEU A 155 3.87 -7.65 -36.48
N LEU A 156 3.74 -8.92 -36.12
CA LEU A 156 4.84 -9.86 -36.22
C LEU A 156 5.01 -10.25 -37.68
N LYS A 157 6.00 -9.68 -38.36
CA LYS A 157 6.21 -9.96 -39.79
C LYS A 157 6.74 -11.36 -40.00
N GLN A 158 7.76 -11.74 -39.21
CA GLN A 158 8.45 -12.99 -39.38
C GLN A 158 9.31 -13.34 -38.16
N TRP A 159 9.25 -14.60 -37.73
CA TRP A 159 10.24 -15.22 -36.85
C TRP A 159 11.53 -15.57 -37.63
N LEU A 160 12.68 -15.23 -37.04
CA LEU A 160 14.01 -15.53 -37.60
C LEU A 160 14.62 -16.82 -37.05
N VAL A 161 13.98 -17.41 -36.05
CA VAL A 161 14.38 -18.64 -35.35
C VAL A 161 13.21 -19.62 -35.32
N GLN A 162 13.50 -20.91 -35.16
CA GLN A 162 12.47 -21.94 -35.08
C GLN A 162 11.89 -22.08 -33.67
N GLU A 163 10.65 -22.57 -33.59
CA GLU A 163 10.02 -22.98 -32.33
C GLU A 163 10.93 -23.95 -31.56
N GLU A 164 11.09 -23.75 -30.26
CA GLU A 164 11.95 -24.52 -29.33
C GLU A 164 13.46 -24.44 -29.63
N GLU A 165 13.91 -23.56 -30.54
CA GLU A 165 15.33 -23.34 -30.82
C GLU A 165 16.04 -22.68 -29.63
N THR A 166 17.26 -23.15 -29.32
CA THR A 166 18.10 -22.52 -28.29
C THR A 166 18.79 -21.28 -28.85
N VAL A 167 18.36 -20.11 -28.38
CA VAL A 167 18.90 -18.81 -28.79
C VAL A 167 19.93 -18.30 -27.79
N LYS A 168 20.89 -17.49 -28.27
CA LYS A 168 21.86 -16.78 -27.43
C LYS A 168 21.49 -15.31 -27.27
N LYS A 169 21.81 -14.72 -26.11
CA LYS A 169 21.65 -13.29 -25.87
C LYS A 169 22.35 -12.50 -26.98
N GLY A 170 21.61 -11.60 -27.63
CA GLY A 170 22.07 -10.77 -28.75
C GLY A 170 21.86 -11.36 -30.15
N GLN A 171 21.35 -12.60 -30.27
CA GLN A 171 20.96 -13.21 -31.55
C GLN A 171 19.68 -12.56 -32.08
N ASP A 172 19.60 -12.33 -33.39
CA ASP A 172 18.38 -11.82 -34.03
C ASP A 172 17.29 -12.90 -34.02
N ILE A 173 16.08 -12.59 -33.55
CA ILE A 173 15.01 -13.58 -33.31
C ILE A 173 13.70 -13.31 -34.05
N ALA A 174 13.36 -12.06 -34.34
CA ALA A 174 12.10 -11.73 -35.01
C ALA A 174 12.18 -10.37 -35.73
N ILE A 175 11.28 -10.16 -36.68
CA ILE A 175 11.03 -8.88 -37.34
C ILE A 175 9.63 -8.42 -36.98
N ILE A 176 9.53 -7.26 -36.34
CA ILE A 176 8.25 -6.63 -35.96
C ILE A 176 8.07 -5.35 -36.77
N GLU A 177 6.90 -5.17 -37.35
CA GLU A 177 6.52 -3.93 -38.02
C GLU A 177 5.69 -3.05 -37.08
N VAL A 178 6.09 -1.78 -36.97
CA VAL A 178 5.41 -0.73 -36.22
C VAL A 178 5.26 0.47 -37.15
N ASP A 179 4.03 0.88 -37.44
CA ASP A 179 3.72 2.02 -38.32
C ASP A 179 4.39 1.97 -39.71
N GLY A 180 4.50 0.76 -40.28
CA GLY A 180 5.15 0.52 -41.57
C GLY A 180 6.68 0.42 -41.54
N GLU A 181 7.32 0.65 -40.40
CA GLU A 181 8.76 0.43 -40.20
C GLU A 181 9.04 -0.94 -39.59
N SER A 182 9.91 -1.73 -40.22
CA SER A 182 10.32 -3.04 -39.72
C SER A 182 11.56 -2.93 -38.83
N GLU A 183 11.50 -3.55 -37.64
CA GLU A 183 12.57 -3.57 -36.65
C GLU A 183 12.96 -5.01 -36.32
N ILE A 184 14.28 -5.26 -36.21
CA ILE A 184 14.81 -6.57 -35.83
C ILE A 184 14.92 -6.65 -34.31
N VAL A 185 14.21 -7.60 -33.72
CA VAL A 185 14.26 -7.89 -32.30
C VAL A 185 15.38 -8.88 -32.03
N LYS A 186 16.19 -8.59 -31.01
CA LYS A 186 17.28 -9.46 -30.55
C LYS A 186 16.92 -10.17 -29.27
N SER A 187 17.41 -11.39 -29.13
CA SER A 187 17.22 -12.19 -27.93
C SER A 187 17.82 -11.50 -26.70
N PRO A 188 17.03 -11.24 -25.64
CA PRO A 188 17.52 -10.58 -24.45
C PRO A 188 18.21 -11.54 -23.47
N ALA A 189 18.22 -12.85 -23.74
CA ALA A 189 18.84 -13.86 -22.87
C ALA A 189 19.17 -15.17 -23.62
N ASN A 190 19.88 -16.09 -22.96
CA ASN A 190 20.07 -17.44 -23.49
C ASN A 190 18.88 -18.32 -23.08
N GLY A 191 18.44 -19.24 -23.93
CA GLY A 191 17.41 -20.22 -23.59
C GLY A 191 16.67 -20.73 -24.82
N LYS A 192 15.61 -21.53 -24.61
CA LYS A 192 14.75 -22.03 -25.70
C LYS A 192 13.62 -21.06 -26.00
N ILE A 193 13.40 -20.74 -27.26
CA ILE A 193 12.33 -19.82 -27.66
C ILE A 193 11.01 -20.57 -27.86
N GLU A 194 9.89 -19.98 -27.43
CA GLU A 194 8.52 -20.45 -27.65
C GLU A 194 7.74 -19.30 -28.30
N HIS A 195 7.12 -19.57 -29.46
CA HIS A 195 6.35 -18.59 -30.19
C HIS A 195 4.93 -18.50 -29.60
N LEU A 196 4.54 -17.29 -29.19
CA LEU A 196 3.19 -17.04 -28.67
C LEU A 196 2.27 -16.40 -29.72
N ALA A 197 2.85 -15.83 -30.77
CA ALA A 197 2.18 -15.27 -31.95
C ALA A 197 2.78 -15.89 -33.22
N GLU A 198 1.95 -16.10 -34.24
CA GLU A 198 2.38 -16.65 -35.52
C GLU A 198 2.84 -15.57 -36.50
N ASP A 199 3.55 -15.97 -37.55
CA ASP A 199 3.96 -15.06 -38.63
C ASP A 199 2.73 -14.42 -39.29
N GLY A 200 2.67 -13.09 -39.30
CA GLY A 200 1.55 -12.31 -39.82
C GLY A 200 0.48 -11.95 -38.80
N ASP A 201 0.61 -12.39 -37.54
CA ASP A 201 -0.30 -11.98 -36.47
C ASP A 201 -0.03 -10.55 -35.98
N TYR A 202 -1.11 -9.83 -35.67
CA TYR A 202 -1.00 -8.61 -34.88
C TYR A 202 -0.71 -8.98 -33.42
N ILE A 203 0.47 -8.59 -32.94
CA ILE A 203 0.90 -8.74 -31.55
C ILE A 203 0.04 -7.85 -30.65
N TYR A 204 -0.23 -6.62 -31.09
CA TYR A 204 -1.09 -5.68 -30.39
C TYR A 204 -1.85 -4.83 -31.40
N ASP A 205 -3.18 -4.83 -31.28
CA ASP A 205 -4.06 -3.92 -31.99
C ASP A 205 -4.83 -3.04 -30.98
N PRO A 206 -4.61 -1.72 -30.94
CA PRO A 206 -5.34 -0.83 -30.03
C PRO A 206 -6.85 -0.79 -30.31
N SER A 207 -7.32 -1.27 -31.47
CA SER A 207 -8.74 -1.46 -31.76
C SER A 207 -9.31 -2.79 -31.24
N SER A 208 -8.43 -3.74 -30.87
CA SER A 208 -8.78 -5.01 -30.23
C SER A 208 -8.91 -4.83 -28.72
N LYS A 209 -10.13 -4.94 -28.20
CA LYS A 209 -10.40 -4.80 -26.76
C LYS A 209 -9.70 -5.88 -25.92
N ALA A 210 -9.51 -7.07 -26.48
CA ALA A 210 -8.78 -8.14 -25.81
C ALA A 210 -7.33 -7.73 -25.55
N ASP A 211 -6.70 -7.03 -26.50
CA ASP A 211 -5.30 -6.64 -26.41
C ASP A 211 -5.11 -5.44 -25.47
N VAL A 212 -6.12 -4.57 -25.33
CA VAL A 212 -6.06 -3.45 -24.36
C VAL A 212 -6.18 -3.93 -22.90
N ILE A 213 -6.82 -5.07 -22.65
CA ILE A 213 -7.09 -5.58 -21.28
C ILE A 213 -6.13 -6.70 -20.88
N ASN A 214 -5.68 -7.49 -21.85
CA ASN A 214 -4.84 -8.65 -21.57
C ASN A 214 -3.52 -8.22 -20.99
N GLN A 215 -3.15 -8.88 -19.89
CA GLN A 215 -1.88 -8.58 -19.26
C GLN A 215 -0.72 -8.93 -20.21
N ASN A 216 0.22 -7.99 -20.39
CA ASN A 216 1.35 -8.13 -21.30
C ASN A 216 0.89 -8.39 -22.75
N ALA A 217 -0.17 -7.73 -23.22
CA ALA A 217 -0.74 -8.00 -24.55
C ALA A 217 0.26 -7.85 -25.69
N HIS A 218 1.23 -6.96 -25.56
CA HIS A 218 2.30 -6.73 -26.53
C HIS A 218 3.41 -7.81 -26.50
N LYS A 219 3.19 -8.95 -25.83
CA LYS A 219 4.10 -10.10 -25.88
C LYS A 219 3.88 -10.91 -27.16
N PHE A 220 4.96 -11.33 -27.80
CA PHE A 220 4.87 -12.13 -29.02
C PHE A 220 5.55 -13.51 -28.89
N GLY A 221 6.41 -13.67 -27.89
CA GLY A 221 7.06 -14.95 -27.58
C GLY A 221 7.58 -15.00 -26.16
N LYS A 222 8.28 -16.07 -25.82
CA LYS A 222 9.03 -16.17 -24.56
C LYS A 222 10.27 -17.04 -24.74
N ILE A 223 11.23 -16.86 -23.85
CA ILE A 223 12.44 -17.68 -23.76
C ILE A 223 12.39 -18.46 -22.45
N THR A 224 12.39 -19.77 -22.52
CA THR A 224 12.48 -20.67 -21.37
C THR A 224 13.95 -20.94 -21.05
N PHE A 225 14.33 -20.69 -19.81
CA PHE A 225 15.67 -20.98 -19.29
C PHE A 225 15.80 -22.47 -18.97
N ASP A 226 16.97 -23.05 -19.22
CA ASP A 226 17.27 -24.44 -18.86
C ASP A 226 17.20 -24.64 -17.33
N ASP A 227 17.70 -23.66 -16.58
CA ASP A 227 17.59 -23.56 -15.11
C ASP A 227 16.90 -22.24 -14.73
N PRO A 228 16.06 -22.21 -13.67
CA PRO A 228 15.44 -20.96 -13.20
C PRO A 228 16.51 -19.91 -12.86
N VAL A 229 16.37 -18.72 -13.41
CA VAL A 229 17.31 -17.61 -13.19
C VAL A 229 16.73 -16.68 -12.13
N ALA A 230 17.55 -16.30 -11.14
CA ALA A 230 17.17 -15.29 -10.16
C ALA A 230 16.99 -13.94 -10.87
N LEU A 231 15.85 -13.30 -10.66
CA LEU A 231 15.66 -11.92 -11.06
C LEU A 231 16.53 -11.05 -10.17
N THR A 232 17.14 -10.03 -10.76
CA THR A 232 17.97 -9.07 -10.03
C THR A 232 17.43 -7.67 -10.20
N HIS A 233 17.63 -6.85 -9.18
CA HIS A 233 17.53 -5.40 -9.31
C HIS A 233 18.56 -4.86 -10.33
N PRO A 234 18.39 -3.62 -10.84
CA PRO A 234 19.38 -2.97 -11.69
C PRO A 234 20.82 -3.00 -11.14
N ASN A 235 21.00 -2.91 -9.81
CA ASN A 235 22.31 -3.00 -9.15
C ASN A 235 22.85 -4.45 -9.01
N GLY A 236 22.13 -5.46 -9.54
CA GLY A 236 22.56 -6.86 -9.53
C GLY A 236 22.20 -7.65 -8.28
N THR A 237 21.62 -7.04 -7.24
CA THR A 237 21.15 -7.78 -6.06
C THR A 237 19.95 -8.67 -6.41
N PRO A 238 19.81 -9.87 -5.85
CA PRO A 238 18.64 -10.71 -6.10
C PRO A 238 17.36 -10.01 -5.64
N LEU A 239 16.35 -9.99 -6.51
CA LEU A 239 15.01 -9.53 -6.17
C LEU A 239 14.39 -10.52 -5.19
N THR A 240 14.07 -10.06 -3.98
CA THR A 240 13.37 -10.88 -2.98
C THR A 240 11.92 -10.45 -2.81
N LYS A 241 11.06 -11.43 -2.48
CA LYS A 241 9.66 -11.19 -2.10
C LYS A 241 9.37 -11.96 -0.82
N ASP A 242 9.63 -11.29 0.29
CA ASP A 242 9.31 -11.79 1.62
C ASP A 242 7.79 -11.83 1.86
N ILE A 243 7.34 -12.84 2.60
CA ILE A 243 5.98 -12.91 3.10
C ILE A 243 5.92 -12.20 4.46
N PRO A 244 5.26 -11.03 4.54
CA PRO A 244 5.24 -10.27 5.78
C PRO A 244 4.49 -11.03 6.87
N PHE A 245 5.13 -11.25 8.02
CA PHE A 245 4.48 -11.89 9.17
C PHE A 245 3.17 -11.20 9.56
N ILE A 246 3.12 -9.86 9.49
CA ILE A 246 1.93 -9.08 9.83
C ILE A 246 0.74 -9.39 8.92
N VAL A 247 0.97 -9.64 7.63
CA VAL A 247 -0.10 -9.99 6.69
C VAL A 247 -0.71 -11.34 7.06
N ILE A 248 0.14 -12.31 7.36
CA ILE A 248 -0.27 -13.63 7.84
C ILE A 248 -1.04 -13.53 9.17
N TRP A 249 -0.54 -12.71 10.09
CA TRP A 249 -1.17 -12.46 11.38
C TRP A 249 -2.62 -11.93 11.23
N LEU A 250 -2.82 -10.99 10.31
CA LEU A 250 -4.13 -10.43 9.97
C LEU A 250 -5.05 -11.46 9.27
N ILE A 251 -4.52 -12.21 8.29
CA ILE A 251 -5.25 -13.28 7.58
C ILE A 251 -5.80 -14.31 8.58
N PHE A 252 -4.92 -14.85 9.43
CA PHE A 252 -5.31 -15.84 10.41
C PHE A 252 -6.31 -15.28 11.43
N GLY A 253 -6.12 -14.03 11.85
CA GLY A 253 -7.09 -13.33 12.70
C GLY A 253 -8.48 -13.28 12.06
N ALA A 254 -8.56 -12.77 10.84
CA ALA A 254 -9.81 -12.62 10.10
C ALA A 254 -10.50 -13.96 9.84
N ALA A 255 -9.75 -14.99 9.43
CA ALA A 255 -10.27 -16.34 9.25
C ALA A 255 -10.79 -16.90 10.58
N PHE A 256 -9.99 -16.86 11.64
CA PHE A 256 -10.36 -17.36 12.97
C PHE A 256 -11.64 -16.70 13.48
N PHE A 257 -11.74 -15.37 13.45
CA PHE A 257 -12.94 -14.67 13.94
C PHE A 257 -14.15 -14.98 13.08
N THR A 258 -13.99 -15.15 11.76
CA THR A 258 -15.05 -15.58 10.86
C THR A 258 -15.62 -16.93 11.27
N PHE A 259 -14.78 -17.96 11.45
CA PHE A 259 -15.23 -19.28 11.89
C PHE A 259 -15.78 -19.25 13.33
N ARG A 260 -15.08 -18.58 14.25
CA ARG A 260 -15.44 -18.51 15.68
C ARG A 260 -16.81 -17.87 15.90
N MET A 261 -17.11 -16.80 15.16
CA MET A 261 -18.39 -16.11 15.21
C MET A 261 -19.44 -16.78 14.29
N GLY A 262 -19.03 -17.76 13.48
CA GLY A 262 -19.86 -18.62 12.66
C GLY A 262 -20.32 -17.97 11.35
N PHE A 263 -19.45 -17.30 10.60
CA PHE A 263 -19.81 -16.54 9.40
C PHE A 263 -20.81 -15.40 9.70
N ILE A 264 -20.47 -14.58 10.71
CA ILE A 264 -21.31 -13.45 11.12
C ILE A 264 -21.39 -12.35 10.06
N ASN A 265 -20.35 -12.23 9.23
CA ASN A 265 -20.31 -11.39 8.05
C ASN A 265 -21.49 -11.65 7.08
N ILE A 266 -21.89 -12.92 6.89
CA ILE A 266 -23.07 -13.27 6.08
C ILE A 266 -24.36 -13.17 6.91
N ARG A 267 -24.41 -13.88 8.04
CA ARG A 267 -25.65 -14.04 8.83
C ARG A 267 -26.12 -12.74 9.48
N GLY A 268 -25.20 -11.82 9.76
CA GLY A 268 -25.44 -10.55 10.42
C GLY A 268 -25.76 -9.38 9.50
N PHE A 269 -25.52 -9.52 8.19
CA PHE A 269 -25.54 -8.40 7.24
C PHE A 269 -26.88 -7.66 7.20
N LYS A 270 -27.99 -8.40 7.13
CA LYS A 270 -29.34 -7.80 7.13
C LYS A 270 -29.63 -7.01 8.41
N HIS A 271 -29.14 -7.48 9.56
CA HIS A 271 -29.32 -6.81 10.84
C HIS A 271 -28.42 -5.58 10.96
N ALA A 272 -27.19 -5.67 10.48
CA ALA A 272 -26.25 -4.55 10.37
C ALA A 272 -26.87 -3.36 9.61
N LEU A 273 -27.48 -3.62 8.43
CA LEU A 273 -28.18 -2.59 7.66
C LEU A 273 -29.38 -1.99 8.41
N GLN A 274 -30.11 -2.79 9.20
CA GLN A 274 -31.23 -2.28 9.99
C GLN A 274 -30.78 -1.37 11.14
N LEU A 275 -29.67 -1.72 11.80
CA LEU A 275 -29.03 -0.90 12.81
C LEU A 275 -28.53 0.41 12.20
N ALA A 276 -27.80 0.34 11.09
CA ALA A 276 -27.30 1.52 10.37
C ALA A 276 -28.44 2.44 9.85
N ARG A 277 -29.62 1.90 9.55
CA ARG A 277 -30.81 2.70 9.19
C ARG A 277 -31.55 3.30 10.40
N GLY A 278 -31.07 3.06 11.63
CA GLY A 278 -31.63 3.59 12.86
C GLY A 278 -32.89 2.88 13.36
N LYS A 279 -33.20 1.68 12.84
CA LYS A 279 -34.38 0.90 13.26
C LYS A 279 -34.34 0.49 14.74
N TYR A 280 -33.14 0.35 15.29
CA TYR A 280 -32.89 -0.02 16.69
C TYR A 280 -32.18 1.10 17.46
N ASP A 281 -32.21 2.35 16.96
CA ASP A 281 -31.62 3.50 17.67
C ASP A 281 -32.40 3.80 18.95
N GLU A 282 -31.82 3.50 20.10
CA GLU A 282 -32.37 3.79 21.43
C GLU A 282 -32.04 5.23 21.87
N PRO A 283 -33.01 6.14 22.02
CA PRO A 283 -32.72 7.55 22.31
C PRO A 283 -31.99 7.78 23.65
N ASN A 284 -32.33 6.96 24.65
CA ASN A 284 -31.86 7.06 26.04
C ASN A 284 -30.68 6.11 26.34
N ALA A 285 -30.19 5.36 25.35
CA ALA A 285 -29.03 4.50 25.56
C ALA A 285 -27.75 5.33 25.79
N PRO A 286 -26.81 4.81 26.60
CA PRO A 286 -25.54 5.48 26.86
C PRO A 286 -24.75 5.62 25.55
N GLY A 287 -24.23 6.82 25.31
CA GLY A 287 -23.51 7.16 24.08
C GLY A 287 -23.78 8.59 23.65
N ARG A 288 -23.13 9.01 22.55
CA ARG A 288 -23.22 10.37 22.03
C ARG A 288 -23.79 10.43 20.61
N ILE A 289 -23.49 9.43 19.78
CA ILE A 289 -23.82 9.41 18.35
C ILE A 289 -24.69 8.20 17.99
N THR A 290 -25.43 8.26 16.88
CA THR A 290 -26.24 7.13 16.41
C THR A 290 -25.39 6.01 15.79
N HIS A 291 -25.99 4.84 15.54
CA HIS A 291 -25.33 3.75 14.81
C HIS A 291 -24.80 4.20 13.45
N PHE A 292 -25.62 4.93 12.68
CA PHE A 292 -25.23 5.47 11.38
C PHE A 292 -24.05 6.44 11.49
N GLN A 293 -24.08 7.32 12.49
CA GLN A 293 -23.03 8.31 12.70
C GLN A 293 -21.71 7.67 13.13
N ALA A 294 -21.76 6.61 13.94
CA ALA A 294 -20.59 5.82 14.27
C ALA A 294 -20.01 5.16 13.02
N LEU A 295 -20.85 4.47 12.22
CA LEU A 295 -20.47 3.88 10.94
C LEU A 295 -19.85 4.92 10.01
N ALA A 296 -20.51 6.06 9.79
CA ALA A 296 -20.01 7.10 8.90
C ALA A 296 -18.66 7.65 9.38
N THR A 297 -18.47 7.82 10.69
CA THR A 297 -17.19 8.28 11.25
C THR A 297 -16.07 7.24 11.14
N ALA A 298 -16.42 5.95 11.19
CA ALA A 298 -15.48 4.86 10.97
C ALA A 298 -15.11 4.72 9.49
N VAL A 299 -16.12 4.73 8.62
CA VAL A 299 -15.96 4.69 7.16
C VAL A 299 -15.20 5.91 6.65
N SER A 300 -15.36 7.12 7.21
CA SER A 300 -14.52 8.26 6.81
C SER A 300 -13.06 8.10 7.18
N ALA A 301 -12.73 7.29 8.19
CA ALA A 301 -11.34 7.06 8.57
C ALA A 301 -10.65 6.03 7.66
N THR A 302 -11.41 5.06 7.14
CA THR A 302 -10.89 3.97 6.30
C THR A 302 -11.03 4.24 4.81
N VAL A 303 -12.20 4.73 4.37
CA VAL A 303 -12.43 5.10 2.97
C VAL A 303 -11.77 6.44 2.73
N GLY A 304 -10.56 6.41 2.20
CA GLY A 304 -9.76 7.58 1.93
C GLY A 304 -8.90 7.42 0.68
N LEU A 305 -7.81 8.18 0.62
CA LEU A 305 -6.87 8.10 -0.50
C LEU A 305 -6.18 6.74 -0.60
N GLY A 306 -6.09 5.98 0.49
CA GLY A 306 -5.62 4.59 0.49
C GLY A 306 -6.43 3.66 -0.42
N ASN A 307 -7.75 3.87 -0.56
CA ASN A 307 -8.61 3.07 -1.44
C ASN A 307 -8.44 3.39 -2.92
N ILE A 308 -7.90 4.57 -3.22
CA ILE A 308 -7.68 5.05 -4.58
C ILE A 308 -6.24 4.71 -4.97
N ALA A 309 -5.26 5.26 -4.26
CA ALA A 309 -3.84 5.01 -4.49
C ALA A 309 -3.41 3.57 -4.17
N GLY A 310 -3.86 3.02 -3.05
CA GLY A 310 -3.44 1.70 -2.60
C GLY A 310 -3.93 0.58 -3.52
N VAL A 311 -5.11 0.73 -4.11
CA VAL A 311 -5.60 -0.20 -5.14
C VAL A 311 -4.77 -0.09 -6.41
N ALA A 312 -4.46 1.13 -6.87
CA ALA A 312 -3.57 1.33 -8.01
C ALA A 312 -2.23 0.61 -7.81
N ILE A 313 -1.58 0.82 -6.67
CA ILE A 313 -0.33 0.14 -6.32
C ILE A 313 -0.52 -1.39 -6.27
N ALA A 314 -1.63 -1.87 -5.68
CA ALA A 314 -1.92 -3.31 -5.57
C ALA A 314 -2.06 -3.98 -6.94
N VAL A 315 -2.79 -3.36 -7.86
CA VAL A 315 -3.07 -3.92 -9.19
C VAL A 315 -1.85 -3.77 -10.10
N SER A 316 -1.10 -2.67 -10.04
CA SER A 316 0.16 -2.53 -10.80
C SER A 316 1.18 -3.58 -10.34
N LEU A 317 1.43 -3.69 -9.03
CA LEU A 317 2.41 -4.64 -8.50
C LEU A 317 1.93 -6.09 -8.60
N GLY A 318 0.73 -6.40 -8.12
CA GLY A 318 0.18 -7.75 -8.01
C GLY A 318 -0.59 -8.25 -9.24
N GLY A 319 -0.85 -7.37 -10.22
CA GLY A 319 -1.75 -7.66 -11.34
C GLY A 319 -3.22 -7.67 -10.93
N ALA A 320 -4.11 -7.94 -11.89
CA ALA A 320 -5.55 -8.07 -11.65
C ALA A 320 -5.89 -9.11 -10.57
N GLY A 321 -5.06 -10.14 -10.39
CA GLY A 321 -5.22 -11.16 -9.36
C GLY A 321 -5.21 -10.65 -7.92
N ALA A 322 -4.51 -9.54 -7.65
CA ALA A 322 -4.49 -8.94 -6.32
C ALA A 322 -5.89 -8.51 -5.86
N THR A 323 -6.74 -8.08 -6.79
CA THR A 323 -8.13 -7.66 -6.52
C THR A 323 -8.96 -8.78 -5.89
N PHE A 324 -8.80 -10.03 -6.33
CA PHE A 324 -9.51 -11.17 -5.73
C PHE A 324 -9.19 -11.33 -4.25
N TRP A 325 -7.89 -11.27 -3.91
CA TRP A 325 -7.43 -11.39 -2.53
C TRP A 325 -7.82 -10.19 -1.67
N MET A 326 -7.84 -8.99 -2.25
CA MET A 326 -8.38 -7.81 -1.57
C MET A 326 -9.85 -8.00 -1.18
N ILE A 327 -10.69 -8.50 -2.10
CA ILE A 327 -12.10 -8.78 -1.85
C ILE A 327 -12.24 -9.80 -0.72
N LEU A 328 -11.50 -10.90 -0.78
CA LEU A 328 -11.54 -11.94 0.24
C LEU A 328 -11.08 -11.43 1.60
N ALA A 329 -10.01 -10.64 1.64
CA ALA A 329 -9.49 -10.00 2.84
C ALA A 329 -10.52 -9.07 3.48
N GLY A 330 -11.17 -8.21 2.68
CA GLY A 330 -12.27 -7.36 3.14
C GLY A 330 -13.43 -8.16 3.70
N PHE A 331 -13.84 -9.23 3.00
CA PHE A 331 -14.94 -10.09 3.41
C PHE A 331 -14.68 -10.83 4.74
N LEU A 332 -13.47 -11.36 4.94
CA LEU A 332 -13.07 -12.00 6.19
C LEU A 332 -12.85 -10.96 7.31
N GLY A 333 -12.29 -9.80 6.95
CA GLY A 333 -12.02 -8.68 7.85
C GLY A 333 -13.26 -8.13 8.55
N MET A 334 -14.44 -8.25 7.93
CA MET A 334 -15.74 -7.94 8.56
C MET A 334 -15.86 -8.59 9.95
N SER A 335 -15.46 -9.85 10.08
CA SER A 335 -15.57 -10.57 11.36
C SER A 335 -14.56 -10.07 12.40
N SER A 336 -13.34 -9.67 11.99
CA SER A 336 -12.39 -9.00 12.90
C SER A 336 -12.97 -7.69 13.43
N LYS A 337 -13.54 -6.88 12.51
CA LYS A 337 -14.19 -5.60 12.81
C LYS A 337 -15.36 -5.75 13.80
N PHE A 338 -16.14 -6.81 13.62
CA PHE A 338 -17.22 -7.16 14.55
C PHE A 338 -16.70 -7.34 15.99
N VAL A 339 -15.59 -8.06 16.17
CA VAL A 339 -15.05 -8.39 17.50
C VAL A 339 -14.45 -7.15 18.16
N GLU A 340 -13.65 -6.36 17.45
CA GLU A 340 -13.04 -5.14 17.98
C GLU A 340 -14.10 -4.09 18.38
N CYS A 341 -15.10 -3.82 17.55
CA CYS A 341 -16.12 -2.82 17.84
C CYS A 341 -17.06 -3.28 18.98
N THR A 342 -17.35 -4.58 19.07
CA THR A 342 -18.07 -5.15 20.22
C THR A 342 -17.30 -4.90 21.53
N LEU A 343 -15.99 -5.17 21.54
CA LEU A 343 -15.15 -4.94 22.72
C LEU A 343 -14.97 -3.45 23.02
N GLY A 344 -14.87 -2.62 21.98
CA GLY A 344 -14.78 -1.17 22.05
C GLY A 344 -15.93 -0.54 22.84
N VAL A 345 -17.16 -1.01 22.59
CA VAL A 345 -18.34 -0.61 23.38
C VAL A 345 -18.36 -1.26 24.74
N LYS A 346 -18.03 -2.56 24.84
CA LYS A 346 -18.14 -3.32 26.09
C LYS A 346 -17.26 -2.76 27.22
N TYR A 347 -16.07 -2.30 26.87
CA TYR A 347 -15.08 -1.79 27.83
C TYR A 347 -14.92 -0.26 27.80
N ARG A 348 -15.84 0.46 27.14
CA ARG A 348 -15.82 1.92 27.17
C ARG A 348 -16.09 2.45 28.58
N PHE A 349 -15.49 3.60 28.86
CA PHE A 349 -15.74 4.40 30.04
C PHE A 349 -16.44 5.68 29.63
N ILE A 350 -17.56 5.98 30.27
CA ILE A 350 -18.28 7.25 30.11
C ILE A 350 -18.14 8.02 31.41
N ASN A 351 -17.56 9.21 31.34
CA ASN A 351 -17.36 10.02 32.53
C ASN A 351 -18.59 10.86 32.89
N LYS A 352 -18.54 11.62 33.99
CA LYS A 352 -19.67 12.44 34.48
C LYS A 352 -20.08 13.53 33.50
N GLU A 353 -19.14 14.08 32.73
CA GLU A 353 -19.43 15.05 31.67
C GLU A 353 -19.95 14.39 30.38
N GLY A 354 -20.18 13.08 30.39
CA GLY A 354 -20.63 12.28 29.26
C GLY A 354 -19.58 12.14 28.14
N ARG A 355 -18.30 12.38 28.42
CA ARG A 355 -17.20 12.09 27.50
C ARG A 355 -16.93 10.59 27.48
N ILE A 356 -16.71 10.06 26.29
CA ILE A 356 -16.53 8.63 26.06
C ILE A 356 -15.05 8.33 25.80
N PHE A 357 -14.56 7.30 26.46
CA PHE A 357 -13.21 6.78 26.30
C PHE A 357 -13.36 5.28 26.04
N GLY A 358 -13.10 4.84 24.81
CA GLY A 358 -13.21 3.44 24.41
C GLY A 358 -12.29 3.14 23.25
N GLY A 359 -12.29 1.87 22.83
CA GLY A 359 -11.32 1.34 21.87
C GLY A 359 -10.25 0.45 22.54
N PRO A 360 -9.18 0.12 21.82
CA PRO A 360 -8.31 -0.99 22.21
C PRO A 360 -7.52 -0.76 23.50
N MET A 361 -7.10 0.47 23.78
CA MET A 361 -6.45 0.82 25.04
C MET A 361 -7.30 0.44 26.25
N ASN A 362 -8.62 0.56 26.14
CA ASN A 362 -9.54 0.23 27.22
C ASN A 362 -9.79 -1.27 27.33
N TYR A 363 -10.15 -1.95 26.24
CA TYR A 363 -10.44 -3.39 26.33
C TYR A 363 -9.19 -4.23 26.54
N LEU A 364 -8.02 -3.81 26.04
CA LEU A 364 -6.75 -4.48 26.35
C LEU A 364 -6.42 -4.30 27.83
N ARG A 365 -6.56 -3.08 28.37
CA ARG A 365 -6.28 -2.80 29.77
C ARG A 365 -7.20 -3.56 30.71
N TYR A 366 -8.51 -3.39 30.56
CA TYR A 366 -9.51 -3.89 31.52
C TYR A 366 -9.99 -5.31 31.20
N GLY A 367 -10.04 -5.69 29.92
CA GLY A 367 -10.46 -7.03 29.51
C GLY A 367 -9.42 -8.11 29.83
N LEU A 368 -8.13 -7.79 29.73
CA LEU A 368 -7.05 -8.69 30.17
C LEU A 368 -6.88 -8.69 31.69
N GLU A 369 -7.14 -7.56 32.36
CA GLU A 369 -7.15 -7.50 33.83
C GLU A 369 -8.20 -8.44 34.44
N LYS A 370 -9.40 -8.52 33.86
CA LYS A 370 -10.44 -9.51 34.24
C LYS A 370 -10.01 -10.98 34.08
N ARG A 371 -8.91 -11.24 33.37
CA ARG A 371 -8.36 -12.58 33.09
C ARG A 371 -7.03 -12.83 33.82
N ASN A 372 -6.74 -12.06 34.87
CA ASN A 372 -5.48 -12.12 35.60
C ASN A 372 -4.22 -11.79 34.76
N LEU A 373 -4.41 -11.15 33.60
CA LEU A 373 -3.33 -10.71 32.70
C LEU A 373 -3.15 -9.18 32.76
N GLY A 374 -3.36 -8.58 33.93
CA GLY A 374 -3.38 -7.12 34.09
C GLY A 374 -2.07 -6.41 33.70
N LYS A 375 -0.91 -7.04 33.95
CA LYS A 375 0.40 -6.50 33.54
C LYS A 375 0.53 -6.47 32.01
N LEU A 376 0.21 -7.57 31.35
CA LEU A 376 0.16 -7.66 29.88
C LEU A 376 -0.82 -6.65 29.30
N GLY A 377 -2.02 -6.54 29.89
CA GLY A 377 -3.03 -5.57 29.46
C GLY A 377 -2.58 -4.11 29.54
N LYS A 378 -1.84 -3.73 30.59
CA LYS A 378 -1.24 -2.38 30.68
C LYS A 378 -0.23 -2.15 29.56
N PHE A 379 0.66 -3.11 29.33
CA PHE A 379 1.69 -3.02 28.30
C PHE A 379 1.07 -2.91 26.91
N LEU A 380 0.19 -3.84 26.52
CA LEU A 380 -0.43 -3.84 25.19
C LEU A 380 -1.29 -2.58 24.95
N ALA A 381 -2.01 -2.11 25.96
CA ALA A 381 -2.79 -0.88 25.85
C ALA A 381 -1.92 0.36 25.67
N ALA A 382 -0.81 0.47 26.41
CA ALA A 382 0.15 1.57 26.25
C ALA A 382 0.87 1.51 24.90
N PHE A 383 1.29 0.31 24.49
CA PHE A 383 1.92 0.09 23.19
C PHE A 383 0.98 0.49 22.05
N PHE A 384 -0.26 0.00 22.06
CA PHE A 384 -1.28 0.39 21.09
C PHE A 384 -1.54 1.91 21.10
N ALA A 385 -1.53 2.56 22.28
CA ALA A 385 -1.72 4.01 22.39
C ALA A 385 -0.60 4.83 21.74
N VAL A 386 0.65 4.44 21.92
CA VAL A 386 1.79 5.13 21.28
C VAL A 386 1.69 4.99 19.76
N LEU A 387 1.42 3.78 19.27
CA LEU A 387 1.27 3.52 17.84
C LEU A 387 0.11 4.31 17.23
N ALA A 388 -1.05 4.32 17.90
CA ALA A 388 -2.23 5.05 17.43
C ALA A 388 -2.03 6.57 17.38
N ILE A 389 -1.24 7.14 18.29
CA ILE A 389 -0.88 8.57 18.25
C ILE A 389 -0.01 8.86 17.03
N GLY A 390 1.05 8.07 16.80
CA GLY A 390 1.93 8.31 15.65
C GLY A 390 1.25 8.03 14.30
N ALA A 391 0.42 6.98 14.23
CA ALA A 391 -0.46 6.70 13.09
C ALA A 391 -1.41 7.88 12.78
N SER A 392 -1.95 8.52 13.83
CA SER A 392 -2.85 9.65 13.65
C SER A 392 -2.17 10.90 13.08
N PHE A 393 -0.87 11.11 13.37
CA PHE A 393 -0.13 12.27 12.88
C PHE A 393 0.40 12.09 11.46
N GLY A 394 0.75 10.87 11.04
CA GLY A 394 1.18 10.62 9.67
C GLY A 394 0.04 10.19 8.75
N GLY A 395 -0.31 8.90 8.70
CA GLY A 395 -1.27 8.33 7.76
C GLY A 395 -2.67 8.92 7.88
N GLY A 396 -3.12 9.20 9.11
CA GLY A 396 -4.39 9.87 9.38
C GLY A 396 -4.39 11.40 9.19
N ASN A 397 -3.24 12.01 8.91
CA ASN A 397 -3.09 13.47 8.88
C ASN A 397 -2.11 13.96 7.80
N MET A 398 -0.79 13.94 8.04
CA MET A 398 0.20 14.46 7.10
C MET A 398 0.05 13.85 5.69
N PHE A 399 -0.14 12.53 5.61
CA PHE A 399 -0.35 11.83 4.33
C PHE A 399 -1.58 12.34 3.59
N GLN A 400 -2.71 12.52 4.31
CA GLN A 400 -3.96 13.00 3.71
C GLN A 400 -3.83 14.45 3.25
N ALA A 401 -3.16 15.30 4.04
CA ALA A 401 -2.94 16.71 3.70
C ALA A 401 -2.00 16.87 2.48
N ASN A 402 -0.90 16.10 2.47
CA ASN A 402 0.06 16.06 1.38
C ASN A 402 -0.59 15.63 0.05
N GLN A 403 -1.19 14.44 0.04
CA GLN A 403 -1.80 13.89 -1.17
C GLN A 403 -2.97 14.73 -1.68
N SER A 404 -3.77 15.31 -0.78
CA SER A 404 -4.82 16.24 -1.18
C SER A 404 -4.25 17.48 -1.86
N PHE A 405 -3.13 18.01 -1.39
CA PHE A 405 -2.47 19.17 -2.00
C PHE A 405 -1.92 18.82 -3.39
N ASP A 406 -1.23 17.69 -3.53
CA ASP A 406 -0.62 17.27 -4.80
C ASP A 406 -1.68 17.16 -5.92
N ILE A 407 -2.83 16.56 -5.61
CA ILE A 407 -3.90 16.36 -6.59
C ILE A 407 -4.60 17.68 -6.94
N LEU A 408 -4.84 18.55 -5.96
CA LEU A 408 -5.49 19.84 -6.19
C LEU A 408 -4.56 20.81 -6.93
N SER A 409 -3.27 20.81 -6.62
CA SER A 409 -2.28 21.65 -7.30
C SER A 409 -2.04 21.21 -8.74
N GLY A 410 -2.14 19.91 -9.04
CA GLY A 410 -2.12 19.40 -10.42
C GLY A 410 -3.30 19.88 -11.28
N GLN A 411 -4.44 20.23 -10.68
CA GLN A 411 -5.63 20.70 -11.41
C GLN A 411 -5.85 22.23 -11.33
N ILE A 412 -5.30 22.89 -10.31
CA ILE A 412 -5.52 24.31 -10.02
C ILE A 412 -4.16 25.04 -10.01
N PRO A 413 -3.81 25.77 -11.09
CA PRO A 413 -2.49 26.39 -11.23
C PRO A 413 -2.08 27.33 -10.09
N PHE A 414 -3.03 28.04 -9.48
CA PHE A 414 -2.76 28.94 -8.35
C PHE A 414 -2.24 28.19 -7.09
N LEU A 415 -2.58 26.91 -6.92
CA LEU A 415 -2.15 26.13 -5.76
C LEU A 415 -0.71 25.62 -5.89
N VAL A 416 -0.14 25.59 -7.10
CA VAL A 416 1.23 25.10 -7.33
C VAL A 416 2.22 25.91 -6.48
N GLY A 417 3.02 25.21 -5.66
CA GLY A 417 3.99 25.82 -4.75
C GLY A 417 3.39 26.49 -3.49
N ASN A 418 2.06 26.48 -3.31
CA ASN A 418 1.37 27.12 -2.17
C ASN A 418 0.93 26.13 -1.07
N GLY A 419 1.68 25.04 -0.89
CA GLY A 419 1.36 23.95 0.06
C GLY A 419 1.12 24.42 1.49
N PHE A 420 1.93 25.37 1.98
CA PHE A 420 1.75 25.97 3.30
C PHE A 420 0.40 26.64 3.48
N TRP A 421 -0.01 27.50 2.54
CA TRP A 421 -1.29 28.21 2.63
C TRP A 421 -2.48 27.28 2.46
N PHE A 422 -2.34 26.27 1.59
CA PHE A 422 -3.33 25.19 1.49
C PHE A 422 -3.46 24.44 2.82
N GLY A 423 -2.34 24.09 3.44
CA GLY A 423 -2.30 23.46 4.75
C GLY A 423 -2.95 24.29 5.85
N VAL A 424 -2.69 25.61 5.90
CA VAL A 424 -3.34 26.53 6.84
C VAL A 424 -4.85 26.56 6.62
N PHE A 425 -5.29 26.69 5.37
CA PHE A 425 -6.71 26.63 5.02
C PHE A 425 -7.36 25.32 5.47
N LEU A 426 -6.71 24.19 5.17
CA LEU A 426 -7.19 22.87 5.54
C LEU A 426 -7.22 22.66 7.06
N ALA A 427 -6.21 23.14 7.78
CA ALA A 427 -6.15 23.11 9.24
C ALA A 427 -7.28 23.95 9.87
N VAL A 428 -7.66 25.09 9.29
CA VAL A 428 -8.81 25.86 9.76
C VAL A 428 -10.10 25.06 9.58
N LEU A 429 -10.32 24.44 8.41
CA LEU A 429 -11.49 23.61 8.16
C LEU A 429 -11.58 22.42 9.12
N VAL A 430 -10.48 21.69 9.31
CA VAL A 430 -10.39 20.57 10.25
C VAL A 430 -10.64 21.07 11.68
N GLY A 431 -10.01 22.20 12.05
CA GLY A 431 -10.12 22.85 13.36
C GLY A 431 -11.56 23.14 13.76
N VAL A 432 -12.34 23.74 12.85
CA VAL A 432 -13.77 24.05 13.06
C VAL A 432 -14.56 22.81 13.45
N VAL A 433 -14.26 21.65 12.86
CA VAL A 433 -14.97 20.39 13.14
C VAL A 433 -14.50 19.77 14.45
N ILE A 434 -13.18 19.62 14.64
CA ILE A 434 -12.61 18.86 15.77
C ILE A 434 -12.77 19.57 17.12
N ILE A 435 -12.92 20.90 17.14
CA ILE A 435 -13.19 21.66 18.37
C ILE A 435 -14.49 21.17 19.03
N GLY A 436 -15.54 20.92 18.24
CA GLY A 436 -16.82 20.40 18.73
C GLY A 436 -16.82 18.93 19.19
N GLY A 437 -15.69 18.23 19.08
CA GLY A 437 -15.54 16.84 19.49
C GLY A 437 -16.38 15.86 18.66
N ILE A 438 -16.64 14.68 19.23
CA ILE A 438 -17.25 13.55 18.47
C ILE A 438 -18.63 13.87 17.89
N ASN A 439 -19.44 14.71 18.55
CA ASN A 439 -20.75 15.09 18.01
C ASN A 439 -20.64 15.90 16.73
N SER A 440 -19.66 16.81 16.66
CA SER A 440 -19.40 17.64 15.50
C SER A 440 -18.85 16.80 14.36
N ILE A 441 -17.81 15.98 14.66
CA ILE A 441 -17.21 15.05 13.71
C ILE A 441 -18.29 14.15 13.10
N ALA A 442 -19.09 13.48 13.92
CA ALA A 442 -20.08 12.54 13.43
C ALA A 442 -21.26 13.20 12.67
N LYS A 443 -21.55 14.48 12.94
CA LYS A 443 -22.51 15.27 12.16
C LYS A 443 -21.97 15.63 10.78
N VAL A 444 -20.67 15.92 10.68
CA VAL A 444 -19.99 16.24 9.42
C VAL A 444 -19.79 14.97 8.60
N THR A 445 -19.18 13.93 9.16
CA THR A 445 -18.93 12.65 8.47
C THR A 445 -20.24 12.00 8.01
N GLY A 446 -21.30 12.03 8.83
CA GLY A 446 -22.62 11.53 8.46
C GLY A 446 -23.25 12.21 7.23
N LYS A 447 -22.77 13.39 6.83
CA LYS A 447 -23.20 14.08 5.59
C LYS A 447 -22.18 13.95 4.47
N VAL A 448 -20.90 14.13 4.78
CA VAL A 448 -19.81 14.12 3.78
C VAL A 448 -19.60 12.73 3.22
N VAL A 449 -19.60 11.69 4.05
CA VAL A 449 -19.26 10.31 3.65
C VAL A 449 -20.23 9.75 2.60
N PRO A 450 -21.56 9.85 2.76
CA PRO A 450 -22.49 9.39 1.72
C PRO A 450 -22.31 10.13 0.40
N VAL A 451 -21.99 11.43 0.44
CA VAL A 451 -21.80 12.25 -0.76
C VAL A 451 -20.50 11.87 -1.47
N MET A 452 -19.36 11.82 -0.76
CA MET A 452 -18.07 11.50 -1.38
C MET A 452 -18.05 10.07 -1.95
N ALA A 453 -18.59 9.09 -1.20
CA ALA A 453 -18.69 7.71 -1.68
C ALA A 453 -19.67 7.60 -2.85
N GLY A 454 -20.80 8.32 -2.81
CA GLY A 454 -21.78 8.34 -3.89
C GLY A 454 -21.20 8.89 -5.19
N VAL A 455 -20.51 10.04 -5.14
CA VAL A 455 -19.84 10.64 -6.32
C VAL A 455 -18.83 9.67 -6.91
N TYR A 456 -17.98 9.07 -6.07
CA TYR A 456 -16.95 8.14 -6.54
C TYR A 456 -17.56 6.87 -7.15
N ILE A 457 -18.51 6.22 -6.47
CA ILE A 457 -19.17 5.00 -6.93
C ILE A 457 -19.92 5.26 -8.25
N ILE A 458 -20.66 6.36 -8.35
CA ILE A 458 -21.38 6.71 -9.58
C ILE A 458 -20.37 6.90 -10.72
N GLY A 459 -19.29 7.64 -10.48
CA GLY A 459 -18.24 7.82 -11.47
C GLY A 459 -17.64 6.49 -11.95
N ALA A 460 -17.25 5.63 -11.02
CA ALA A 460 -16.71 4.31 -11.34
C ALA A 460 -17.72 3.46 -12.13
N LEU A 461 -18.99 3.48 -11.75
CA LEU A 461 -20.05 2.77 -12.46
C LEU A 461 -20.29 3.32 -13.87
N VAL A 462 -20.13 4.63 -14.10
CA VAL A 462 -20.20 5.20 -15.46
C VAL A 462 -19.04 4.70 -16.31
N VAL A 463 -17.80 4.74 -15.80
CA VAL A 463 -16.62 4.22 -16.51
C VAL A 463 -16.77 2.72 -16.83
N ILE A 464 -17.20 1.94 -15.85
CA ILE A 464 -17.49 0.50 -16.01
C ILE A 464 -18.63 0.30 -17.02
N GLY A 465 -19.67 1.14 -17.00
CA GLY A 465 -20.80 1.06 -17.92
C GLY A 465 -20.42 1.38 -19.37
N MET A 466 -19.54 2.36 -19.59
CA MET A 466 -19.00 2.70 -20.92
C MET A 466 -18.09 1.59 -21.48
N ASN A 467 -17.48 0.81 -20.59
CA ASN A 467 -16.58 -0.30 -20.92
C ASN A 467 -17.18 -1.66 -20.50
N ILE A 468 -18.52 -1.79 -20.46
CA ILE A 468 -19.18 -2.96 -19.87
C ILE A 468 -18.87 -4.26 -20.62
N GLU A 469 -18.55 -4.15 -21.91
CA GLU A 469 -18.11 -5.27 -22.74
C GLU A 469 -16.84 -5.93 -22.20
N ASN A 470 -16.02 -5.20 -21.44
CA ASN A 470 -14.76 -5.66 -20.85
C ASN A 470 -14.96 -6.42 -19.54
N LEU A 471 -16.20 -6.53 -19.04
CA LEU A 471 -16.50 -7.14 -17.75
C LEU A 471 -16.12 -8.63 -17.71
N GLY A 472 -16.42 -9.39 -18.76
CA GLY A 472 -16.08 -10.82 -18.84
C GLY A 472 -14.56 -11.05 -18.78
N PRO A 473 -13.78 -10.46 -19.70
CA PRO A 473 -12.31 -10.54 -19.70
C PRO A 473 -11.69 -10.10 -18.37
N ALA A 474 -12.14 -8.99 -17.79
CA ALA A 474 -11.59 -8.49 -16.53
C ALA A 474 -11.86 -9.43 -15.34
N LEU A 475 -13.07 -10.00 -15.23
CA LEU A 475 -13.36 -10.99 -14.19
C LEU A 475 -12.52 -12.25 -14.37
N ASN A 476 -12.29 -12.67 -15.62
CA ASN A 476 -11.37 -13.77 -15.92
C ASN A 476 -9.93 -13.43 -15.52
N ALA A 477 -9.44 -12.23 -15.82
CA ALA A 477 -8.10 -11.78 -15.43
C ALA A 477 -7.93 -11.72 -13.91
N ILE A 478 -8.94 -11.24 -13.18
CA ILE A 478 -8.95 -11.22 -11.71
C ILE A 478 -8.87 -12.64 -11.16
N PHE A 479 -9.69 -13.56 -11.67
CA PHE A 479 -9.72 -14.94 -11.14
C PHE A 479 -8.47 -15.72 -11.56
N SER A 480 -8.14 -15.76 -12.84
CA SER A 480 -6.95 -16.45 -13.34
C SER A 480 -5.68 -15.89 -12.73
N GLY A 481 -5.51 -14.56 -12.71
CA GLY A 481 -4.33 -13.91 -12.12
C GLY A 481 -4.16 -14.18 -10.63
N ALA A 482 -5.25 -14.41 -9.88
CA ALA A 482 -5.19 -14.73 -8.46
C ALA A 482 -4.64 -16.13 -8.17
N PHE A 483 -4.81 -17.07 -9.12
CA PHE A 483 -4.44 -18.48 -8.98
C PHE A 483 -3.32 -18.93 -9.93
N THR A 484 -2.79 -18.03 -10.77
CA THR A 484 -1.73 -18.39 -11.72
C THR A 484 -0.35 -18.31 -11.05
N PRO A 485 0.50 -19.33 -11.22
CA PRO A 485 1.87 -19.33 -10.71
C PRO A 485 2.82 -18.57 -11.64
N THR A 486 2.54 -17.31 -11.97
CA THR A 486 3.51 -16.49 -12.70
C THR A 486 4.67 -16.10 -11.78
N ALA A 487 5.86 -16.61 -12.10
CA ALA A 487 7.03 -16.56 -11.23
C ALA A 487 7.51 -15.12 -10.93
N LEU A 488 7.34 -14.19 -11.88
CA LEU A 488 7.71 -12.77 -11.77
C LEU A 488 7.13 -12.03 -10.55
N LYS A 489 5.96 -12.43 -10.04
CA LYS A 489 5.26 -11.74 -8.94
C LYS A 489 5.26 -12.50 -7.62
N GLY A 490 6.16 -13.49 -7.44
CA GLY A 490 6.18 -14.38 -6.27
C GLY A 490 5.10 -15.47 -6.32
N GLY A 491 4.57 -15.76 -7.50
CA GLY A 491 3.49 -16.73 -7.73
C GLY A 491 2.21 -16.39 -6.97
N PHE A 492 1.39 -17.41 -6.74
CA PHE A 492 0.13 -17.30 -6.00
C PHE A 492 0.30 -16.63 -4.62
N ILE A 493 1.38 -16.96 -3.90
CA ILE A 493 1.61 -16.44 -2.54
C ILE A 493 1.92 -14.94 -2.58
N GLY A 494 2.76 -14.49 -3.52
CA GLY A 494 3.05 -13.07 -3.68
C GLY A 494 1.82 -12.24 -4.02
N VAL A 495 0.99 -12.71 -4.97
CA VAL A 495 -0.27 -12.03 -5.33
C VAL A 495 -1.26 -11.99 -4.15
N LEU A 496 -1.35 -13.07 -3.38
CA LEU A 496 -2.14 -13.13 -2.14
C LEU A 496 -1.67 -12.10 -1.11
N VAL A 497 -0.36 -12.05 -0.85
CA VAL A 497 0.24 -11.14 0.12
C VAL A 497 -0.04 -9.70 -0.26
N VAL A 498 0.18 -9.31 -1.52
CA VAL A 498 -0.10 -7.95 -2.01
C VAL A 498 -1.57 -7.59 -1.80
N GLY A 499 -2.50 -8.49 -2.15
CA GLY A 499 -3.92 -8.23 -1.98
C GLY A 499 -4.33 -8.10 -0.51
N PHE A 500 -3.88 -8.99 0.38
CA PHE A 500 -4.21 -8.90 1.80
C PHE A 500 -3.55 -7.70 2.50
N GLN A 501 -2.30 -7.39 2.19
CA GLN A 501 -1.61 -6.22 2.73
C GLN A 501 -2.38 -4.94 2.40
N ARG A 502 -2.78 -4.78 1.13
CA ARG A 502 -3.47 -3.57 0.67
C ARG A 502 -4.89 -3.49 1.21
N ALA A 503 -5.61 -4.60 1.30
CA ALA A 503 -6.92 -4.63 1.95
C ALA A 503 -6.83 -4.32 3.45
N ALA A 504 -5.81 -4.80 4.15
CA ALA A 504 -5.59 -4.52 5.57
C ALA A 504 -5.38 -3.02 5.83
N PHE A 505 -4.61 -2.33 4.98
CA PHE A 505 -4.46 -0.87 5.04
C PHE A 505 -5.75 -0.13 4.70
N SER A 506 -6.51 -0.62 3.74
CA SER A 506 -7.76 0.00 3.28
C SER A 506 -8.84 -0.02 4.37
N ASN A 507 -9.21 -1.22 4.84
CA ASN A 507 -10.32 -1.35 5.78
C ASN A 507 -9.93 -1.37 7.25
N GLU A 508 -8.63 -1.46 7.57
CA GLU A 508 -8.10 -1.51 8.94
C GLU A 508 -8.70 -2.62 9.82
N ALA A 509 -9.17 -3.71 9.23
CA ALA A 509 -9.76 -4.81 9.98
C ALA A 509 -8.73 -5.52 10.86
N GLY A 510 -9.00 -5.59 12.16
CA GLY A 510 -8.07 -6.18 13.12
C GLY A 510 -6.96 -5.22 13.56
N VAL A 511 -6.91 -4.00 13.02
CA VAL A 511 -6.06 -2.92 13.53
C VAL A 511 -6.65 -2.36 14.83
N GLY A 512 -7.97 -2.19 14.93
CA GLY A 512 -8.65 -1.76 16.16
C GLY A 512 -8.95 -0.27 16.28
N SER A 513 -8.56 0.54 15.28
CA SER A 513 -8.84 1.98 15.20
C SER A 513 -10.35 2.29 15.22
N ALA A 514 -11.14 1.60 14.40
CA ALA A 514 -12.58 1.83 14.25
C ALA A 514 -13.38 1.59 15.55
N ALA A 515 -12.89 0.70 16.42
CA ALA A 515 -13.48 0.47 17.73
C ALA A 515 -13.52 1.75 18.60
N ILE A 516 -12.63 2.72 18.32
CA ILE A 516 -12.63 4.02 18.98
C ILE A 516 -13.87 4.84 18.58
N ALA A 517 -14.19 4.95 17.28
CA ALA A 517 -15.42 5.61 16.82
C ALA A 517 -16.67 4.90 17.34
N HIS A 518 -16.75 3.58 17.15
CA HIS A 518 -17.91 2.78 17.53
C HIS A 518 -18.17 2.81 19.04
N SER A 519 -17.13 2.96 19.87
CA SER A 519 -17.32 3.12 21.31
C SER A 519 -18.20 4.32 21.68
N ALA A 520 -18.32 5.35 20.81
CA ALA A 520 -19.14 6.53 21.05
C ALA A 520 -20.64 6.34 20.75
N ALA A 521 -21.04 5.23 20.12
CA ALA A 521 -22.41 4.99 19.68
C ALA A 521 -23.39 4.81 20.86
N LYS A 522 -24.65 5.23 20.68
CA LYS A 522 -25.73 5.03 21.65
C LYS A 522 -26.21 3.58 21.60
N THR A 523 -25.84 2.78 22.61
CA THR A 523 -26.30 1.39 22.72
C THR A 523 -26.15 0.83 24.13
N ASN A 524 -27.09 -0.03 24.52
CA ASN A 524 -27.00 -0.88 25.71
C ASN A 524 -26.37 -2.25 25.41
N HIS A 525 -26.15 -2.56 24.14
CA HIS A 525 -25.79 -3.88 23.67
C HIS A 525 -24.49 -3.82 22.85
N PRO A 526 -23.33 -4.18 23.42
CA PRO A 526 -22.06 -4.10 22.71
C PRO A 526 -22.04 -4.78 21.33
N PRO A 527 -22.65 -5.98 21.13
CA PRO A 527 -22.70 -6.61 19.81
C PRO A 527 -23.43 -5.81 18.74
N SER A 528 -24.29 -4.83 19.09
CA SER A 528 -24.96 -4.00 18.09
C SER A 528 -23.95 -3.23 17.26
N GLU A 529 -22.90 -2.67 17.87
CA GLU A 529 -21.84 -1.98 17.14
C GLU A 529 -20.95 -2.95 16.38
N GLY A 530 -20.74 -4.16 16.90
CA GLY A 530 -20.11 -5.23 16.13
C GLY A 530 -20.85 -5.48 14.81
N PHE A 531 -22.18 -5.56 14.84
CA PHE A 531 -22.98 -5.72 13.62
C PHE A 531 -22.85 -4.53 12.68
N VAL A 532 -22.96 -3.30 13.19
CA VAL A 532 -22.82 -2.09 12.35
C VAL A 532 -21.44 -2.06 11.66
N ALA A 533 -20.38 -2.37 12.40
CA ALA A 533 -19.01 -2.39 11.92
C ALA A 533 -18.74 -3.42 10.80
N LEU A 534 -19.59 -4.45 10.65
CA LEU A 534 -19.53 -5.37 9.51
C LEU A 534 -19.62 -4.63 8.17
N LEU A 535 -20.33 -3.50 8.13
CA LEU A 535 -20.53 -2.76 6.89
C LEU A 535 -19.28 -2.01 6.44
N GLU A 536 -18.31 -1.74 7.33
CA GLU A 536 -17.14 -0.94 6.97
C GLU A 536 -16.27 -1.66 5.94
N PRO A 537 -15.71 -2.88 6.19
CA PRO A 537 -14.85 -3.53 5.20
C PRO A 537 -15.60 -3.89 3.91
N PHE A 538 -16.92 -4.06 4.00
CA PHE A 538 -17.76 -4.29 2.84
C PHE A 538 -17.87 -3.04 1.94
N ILE A 539 -18.21 -1.88 2.50
CA ILE A 539 -18.29 -0.62 1.74
C ILE A 539 -16.90 -0.26 1.19
N ASP A 540 -15.89 -0.35 2.05
CA ASP A 540 -14.52 0.06 1.78
C ASP A 540 -13.84 -0.81 0.71
N THR A 541 -13.64 -2.10 1.00
CA THR A 541 -12.79 -2.96 0.19
C THR A 541 -13.60 -3.75 -0.83
N VAL A 542 -14.73 -4.32 -0.41
CA VAL A 542 -15.54 -5.19 -1.29
C VAL A 542 -16.26 -4.36 -2.36
N VAL A 543 -16.68 -3.13 -2.07
CA VAL A 543 -17.33 -2.25 -3.04
C VAL A 543 -16.36 -1.24 -3.63
N VAL A 544 -15.87 -0.27 -2.83
CA VAL A 544 -15.11 0.86 -3.37
C VAL A 544 -13.80 0.39 -4.03
N CYS A 545 -12.96 -0.38 -3.34
CA CYS A 545 -11.69 -0.84 -3.91
C CYS A 545 -11.87 -1.76 -5.13
N THR A 546 -12.94 -2.56 -5.16
CA THR A 546 -13.24 -3.41 -6.33
C THR A 546 -13.63 -2.57 -7.53
N LEU A 547 -14.45 -1.53 -7.34
CA LEU A 547 -14.79 -0.59 -8.40
C LEU A 547 -13.55 0.15 -8.91
N THR A 548 -12.65 0.59 -8.02
CA THR A 548 -11.36 1.18 -8.40
C THR A 548 -10.53 0.23 -9.25
N ALA A 549 -10.38 -1.03 -8.80
CA ALA A 549 -9.62 -2.03 -9.52
C ALA A 549 -10.21 -2.31 -10.91
N LEU A 550 -11.54 -2.42 -11.01
CA LEU A 550 -12.22 -2.60 -12.30
C LEU A 550 -11.99 -1.42 -13.24
N VAL A 551 -12.02 -0.17 -12.75
CA VAL A 551 -11.70 1.01 -13.56
C VAL A 551 -10.27 0.93 -14.10
N LEU A 552 -9.29 0.56 -13.27
CA LEU A 552 -7.88 0.44 -13.68
C LEU A 552 -7.66 -0.72 -14.67
N ILE A 553 -8.36 -1.84 -14.49
CA ILE A 553 -8.28 -3.00 -15.38
C ILE A 553 -8.95 -2.69 -16.72
N PHE A 554 -10.13 -2.06 -16.71
CA PHE A 554 -10.90 -1.77 -17.92
C PHE A 554 -10.24 -0.74 -18.82
N THR A 555 -9.43 0.15 -18.24
CA THR A 555 -8.73 1.23 -18.95
C THR A 555 -7.31 0.86 -19.35
N GLY A 556 -6.81 -0.33 -18.97
CA GLY A 556 -5.42 -0.73 -19.21
C GLY A 556 -4.37 0.01 -18.37
N MET A 557 -4.77 1.03 -17.61
CA MET A 557 -3.83 1.89 -16.86
C MET A 557 -3.03 1.14 -15.79
N HIS A 558 -3.48 -0.03 -15.35
CA HIS A 558 -2.72 -0.86 -14.43
C HIS A 558 -1.37 -1.39 -14.99
N GLU A 559 -1.13 -1.30 -16.30
CA GLU A 559 0.12 -1.69 -16.96
C GLU A 559 1.13 -0.55 -17.13
N VAL A 560 0.72 0.70 -16.87
CA VAL A 560 1.58 1.86 -17.07
C VAL A 560 2.70 1.87 -16.03
N GLU A 561 3.95 1.76 -16.49
CA GLU A 561 5.13 1.92 -15.64
C GLU A 561 5.42 3.41 -15.37
N GLY A 562 5.94 3.72 -14.17
CA GLY A 562 6.35 5.08 -13.79
C GLY A 562 5.24 5.99 -13.26
N VAL A 563 3.96 5.63 -13.40
CA VAL A 563 2.83 6.37 -12.78
C VAL A 563 2.19 5.51 -11.69
N SER A 564 2.03 6.06 -10.49
CA SER A 564 1.50 5.31 -9.35
C SER A 564 0.49 6.10 -8.52
N GLY A 565 -0.16 5.40 -7.58
CA GLY A 565 -1.02 6.02 -6.58
C GLY A 565 -2.30 6.66 -7.16
N VAL A 566 -2.70 7.81 -6.61
CA VAL A 566 -3.95 8.47 -6.99
C VAL A 566 -3.89 9.03 -8.42
N GLN A 567 -2.70 9.42 -8.88
CA GLN A 567 -2.52 9.94 -10.24
C GLN A 567 -2.93 8.90 -11.29
N LEU A 568 -2.50 7.65 -11.11
CA LEU A 568 -2.88 6.55 -12.00
C LEU A 568 -4.41 6.37 -12.10
N THR A 569 -5.10 6.51 -10.97
CA THR A 569 -6.56 6.43 -10.97
C THR A 569 -7.18 7.65 -11.65
N THR A 570 -6.66 8.85 -11.40
CA THR A 570 -7.11 10.08 -12.07
C THR A 570 -7.01 9.98 -13.57
N ASP A 571 -5.88 9.46 -14.07
CA ASP A 571 -5.63 9.28 -15.49
C ASP A 571 -6.55 8.20 -16.10
N ALA A 572 -6.82 7.11 -15.37
CA ALA A 572 -7.79 6.09 -15.77
C ALA A 572 -9.22 6.64 -15.89
N PHE A 573 -9.65 7.51 -14.98
CA PHE A 573 -10.94 8.17 -15.12
C PHE A 573 -10.94 9.20 -16.27
N GLY A 574 -9.85 9.94 -16.41
CA GLY A 574 -9.67 10.96 -17.44
C GLY A 574 -9.66 10.41 -18.86
N SER A 575 -9.18 9.18 -19.06
CA SER A 575 -9.14 8.52 -20.38
C SER A 575 -10.54 8.22 -20.93
N VAL A 576 -11.53 8.04 -20.06
CA VAL A 576 -12.94 7.78 -20.44
C VAL A 576 -13.79 9.04 -20.38
N ILE A 577 -13.57 9.90 -19.39
CA ILE A 577 -14.33 11.13 -19.18
C ILE A 577 -13.37 12.28 -18.86
N SER A 578 -13.11 13.13 -19.86
CA SER A 578 -12.11 14.21 -19.78
C SER A 578 -12.32 15.24 -18.66
N TRP A 579 -13.56 15.45 -18.20
CA TRP A 579 -13.87 16.37 -17.09
C TRP A 579 -13.91 15.69 -15.72
N PHE A 580 -13.81 14.36 -15.66
CA PHE A 580 -13.88 13.62 -14.40
C PHE A 580 -12.71 13.88 -13.45
N PRO A 581 -11.46 14.14 -13.90
CA PRO A 581 -10.37 14.52 -13.01
C PRO A 581 -10.74 15.65 -12.04
N TYR A 582 -11.46 16.68 -12.49
CA TYR A 582 -11.94 17.76 -11.61
C TYR A 582 -12.90 17.27 -10.52
N VAL A 583 -13.81 16.37 -10.88
CA VAL A 583 -14.76 15.77 -9.92
C VAL A 583 -14.03 14.86 -8.94
N LEU A 584 -13.05 14.10 -9.42
CA LEU A 584 -12.22 13.25 -8.59
C LEU A 584 -11.39 14.10 -7.61
N SER A 585 -10.81 15.22 -8.01
CA SER A 585 -10.08 16.12 -7.10
C SER A 585 -10.96 16.64 -5.96
N VAL A 586 -12.22 16.99 -6.25
CA VAL A 586 -13.18 17.38 -5.21
C VAL A 586 -13.50 16.20 -4.29
N ALA A 587 -13.73 15.01 -4.85
CA ALA A 587 -14.00 13.81 -4.06
C ALA A 587 -12.80 13.45 -3.15
N VAL A 588 -11.58 13.48 -3.69
CA VAL A 588 -10.32 13.26 -2.99
C VAL A 588 -10.13 14.24 -1.85
N PHE A 589 -10.39 15.54 -2.08
CA PHE A 589 -10.33 16.54 -1.02
C PHE A 589 -11.29 16.19 0.13
N LEU A 590 -12.52 15.79 -0.20
CA LEU A 590 -13.51 15.38 0.79
C LEU A 590 -13.10 14.10 1.52
N PHE A 591 -12.50 13.13 0.82
CA PHE A 591 -11.93 11.93 1.41
C PHE A 591 -10.87 12.30 2.45
N ALA A 592 -9.82 13.02 2.04
CA ALA A 592 -8.73 13.46 2.91
C ALA A 592 -9.24 14.27 4.11
N PHE A 593 -10.14 15.23 3.87
CA PHE A 593 -10.77 16.02 4.92
C PHE A 593 -11.51 15.16 5.94
N SER A 594 -12.32 14.21 5.47
CA SER A 594 -13.11 13.32 6.33
C SER A 594 -12.24 12.35 7.15
N THR A 595 -11.13 11.88 6.56
CA THR A 595 -10.13 11.04 7.23
C THR A 595 -9.48 11.79 8.37
N MET A 596 -8.99 13.02 8.13
CA MET A 596 -8.31 13.83 9.14
C MET A 596 -9.19 14.13 10.36
N ILE A 597 -10.45 14.53 10.16
CA ILE A 597 -11.35 14.82 11.29
C ILE A 597 -11.59 13.56 12.14
N SER A 598 -11.65 12.38 11.51
CA SER A 598 -11.91 11.10 12.19
C SER A 598 -10.68 10.60 12.94
N TRP A 599 -9.52 10.60 12.28
CA TRP A 599 -8.24 10.22 12.88
C TRP A 599 -7.78 11.18 13.98
N SER A 600 -8.17 12.45 13.92
CA SER A 600 -7.99 13.36 15.06
C SER A 600 -8.66 12.83 16.33
N TYR A 601 -9.84 12.21 16.20
CA TYR A 601 -10.55 11.66 17.35
C TYR A 601 -9.86 10.40 17.84
N TYR A 602 -9.36 9.57 16.92
CA TYR A 602 -8.72 8.29 17.24
C TYR A 602 -7.44 8.53 18.02
N GLY A 603 -6.54 9.35 17.47
CA GLY A 603 -5.31 9.71 18.15
C GLY A 603 -5.56 10.52 19.43
N MET A 604 -6.60 11.37 19.49
CA MET A 604 -6.94 12.07 20.75
C MET A 604 -7.36 11.09 21.86
N ARG A 605 -8.13 10.04 21.55
CA ARG A 605 -8.50 9.02 22.54
C ARG A 605 -7.27 8.22 22.99
N ALA A 606 -6.34 7.93 22.08
CA ALA A 606 -5.06 7.32 22.40
C ALA A 606 -4.18 8.22 23.28
N TRP A 607 -4.06 9.50 22.93
CA TRP A 607 -3.33 10.53 23.66
C TRP A 607 -3.84 10.68 25.10
N THR A 608 -5.15 10.78 25.28
CA THR A 608 -5.75 10.94 26.61
C THR A 608 -5.65 9.70 27.49
N TYR A 609 -5.35 8.53 26.91
CA TYR A 609 -5.01 7.33 27.68
C TYR A 609 -3.62 7.45 28.34
N ILE A 610 -2.64 8.04 27.64
CA ILE A 610 -1.26 8.21 28.13
C ILE A 610 -1.12 9.47 28.98
N PHE A 611 -1.53 10.62 28.45
CA PHE A 611 -1.28 11.95 29.03
C PHE A 611 -2.43 12.47 29.90
N GLY A 612 -3.44 11.62 30.14
CA GLY A 612 -4.58 11.93 30.98
C GLY A 612 -5.71 12.69 30.27
N ARG A 613 -6.86 12.74 30.94
CA ARG A 613 -8.17 13.09 30.37
C ARG A 613 -8.59 14.56 30.60
N SER A 614 -7.61 15.44 30.82
CA SER A 614 -7.88 16.86 31.06
C SER A 614 -8.24 17.58 29.75
N ASN A 615 -9.08 18.62 29.84
CA ASN A 615 -9.42 19.44 28.66
C ASN A 615 -8.19 20.11 28.05
N ARG A 616 -7.20 20.47 28.89
CA ARG A 616 -5.92 21.02 28.45
C ARG A 616 -5.12 20.02 27.62
N SER A 617 -5.09 18.74 28.04
CA SER A 617 -4.42 17.67 27.30
C SER A 617 -5.05 17.45 25.92
N GLU A 618 -6.40 17.41 25.85
CA GLU A 618 -7.11 17.32 24.57
C GLU A 618 -6.85 18.53 23.65
N LEU A 619 -6.80 19.75 24.21
CA LEU A 619 -6.51 20.96 23.44
C LEU A 619 -5.08 20.95 22.88
N ILE A 620 -4.09 20.54 23.67
CA ILE A 620 -2.70 20.40 23.23
C ILE A 620 -2.63 19.43 22.05
N TYR A 621 -3.27 18.26 22.16
CA TYR A 621 -3.31 17.29 21.07
C TYR A 621 -3.92 17.90 19.79
N LYS A 622 -5.06 18.61 19.90
CA LYS A 622 -5.70 19.24 18.74
C LYS A 622 -4.80 20.27 18.07
N ILE A 623 -4.11 21.10 18.86
CA ILE A 623 -3.18 22.11 18.31
C ILE A 623 -2.04 21.41 17.55
N ILE A 624 -1.42 20.39 18.16
CA ILE A 624 -0.37 19.60 17.49
C ILE A 624 -0.92 18.98 16.21
N PHE A 625 -2.09 18.35 16.26
CA PHE A 625 -2.72 17.74 15.10
C PHE A 625 -2.91 18.75 13.95
N LEU A 626 -3.37 19.97 14.23
CA LEU A 626 -3.54 21.01 13.21
C LEU A 626 -2.20 21.52 12.65
N LEU A 627 -1.14 21.59 13.46
CA LEU A 627 0.21 21.92 12.96
C LEU A 627 0.71 20.85 11.99
N PHE A 628 0.43 19.58 12.27
CA PHE A 628 0.79 18.47 11.40
C PHE A 628 -0.01 18.47 10.08
N VAL A 629 -1.22 19.03 10.04
CA VAL A 629 -1.96 19.25 8.77
C VAL A 629 -1.21 20.26 7.90
N VAL A 630 -0.76 21.36 8.49
CA VAL A 630 0.01 22.39 7.77
C VAL A 630 1.33 21.81 7.28
N LEU A 631 2.04 21.10 8.15
CA LEU A 631 3.30 20.44 7.81
C LEU A 631 3.11 19.45 6.66
N GLY A 632 2.12 18.55 6.75
CA GLY A 632 1.82 17.56 5.71
C GLY A 632 1.62 18.17 4.32
N ALA A 633 0.84 19.25 4.23
CA ALA A 633 0.61 19.94 2.96
C ALA A 633 1.81 20.76 2.45
N SER A 634 2.77 21.10 3.32
CA SER A 634 3.88 22.01 2.97
C SER A 634 5.12 21.30 2.45
N VAL A 635 5.29 20.02 2.79
CA VAL A 635 6.55 19.30 2.56
C VAL A 635 6.32 17.89 2.04
N SER A 636 7.24 17.43 1.18
CA SER A 636 7.34 16.04 0.78
C SER A 636 7.96 15.24 1.93
N LEU A 637 7.27 14.19 2.38
CA LEU A 637 7.52 13.55 3.67
C LEU A 637 7.83 12.06 3.56
N GLY A 638 8.15 11.56 2.36
CA GLY A 638 8.38 10.14 2.01
C GLY A 638 8.50 9.17 3.19
N ALA A 639 9.67 9.14 3.85
CA ALA A 639 9.94 8.21 4.95
C ALA A 639 9.02 8.40 6.18
N VAL A 640 8.57 9.61 6.47
CA VAL A 640 7.64 9.89 7.58
C VAL A 640 6.27 9.29 7.29
N LEU A 641 5.84 9.30 6.02
CA LEU A 641 4.58 8.70 5.60
C LEU A 641 4.67 7.16 5.71
N ASP A 642 5.76 6.57 5.20
CA ASP A 642 6.04 5.13 5.35
C ASP A 642 6.08 4.69 6.82
N PHE A 643 6.74 5.48 7.67
CA PHE A 643 6.80 5.24 9.11
C PHE A 643 5.40 5.18 9.72
N SER A 644 4.51 6.08 9.31
CA SER A 644 3.17 6.13 9.86
C SER A 644 2.27 4.97 9.40
N ASP A 645 2.40 4.56 8.14
CA ASP A 645 1.74 3.35 7.63
C ASP A 645 2.20 2.11 8.42
N MET A 646 3.49 2.02 8.71
CA MET A 646 4.04 0.98 9.59
C MET A 646 3.42 1.02 10.99
N MET A 647 3.17 2.20 11.55
CA MET A 647 2.51 2.33 12.85
C MET A 647 1.05 1.85 12.82
N ILE A 648 0.30 2.13 11.74
CA ILE A 648 -1.07 1.62 11.54
C ILE A 648 -1.07 0.10 11.52
N LEU A 649 -0.16 -0.54 10.79
CA LEU A 649 -0.07 -2.01 10.80
C LEU A 649 0.36 -2.54 12.16
N ALA A 650 1.34 -1.90 12.79
CA ALA A 650 1.89 -2.33 14.07
C ALA A 650 0.81 -2.37 15.18
N MET A 651 -0.21 -1.50 15.10
CA MET A 651 -1.35 -1.49 16.02
C MET A 651 -2.11 -2.83 16.05
N SER A 652 -2.11 -3.58 14.94
CA SER A 652 -2.80 -4.86 14.87
C SER A 652 -2.18 -5.94 15.77
N PHE A 653 -0.89 -5.84 16.13
CA PHE A 653 -0.24 -6.77 17.06
C PHE A 653 -0.90 -6.77 18.44
N PRO A 654 -0.83 -5.68 19.24
CA PRO A 654 -1.47 -5.66 20.55
C PRO A 654 -2.98 -5.87 20.45
N ASN A 655 -3.60 -5.39 19.38
CA ASN A 655 -5.03 -5.52 19.19
C ASN A 655 -5.47 -6.98 19.05
N ILE A 656 -4.99 -7.69 18.02
CA ILE A 656 -5.40 -9.07 17.71
C ILE A 656 -5.08 -10.02 18.87
N ILE A 657 -3.94 -9.85 19.56
CA ILE A 657 -3.63 -10.62 20.78
C ILE A 657 -4.78 -10.51 21.78
N GLY A 658 -5.26 -9.29 22.03
CA GLY A 658 -6.42 -9.05 22.90
C GLY A 658 -7.70 -9.66 22.37
N LEU A 659 -7.98 -9.50 21.07
CA LEU A 659 -9.18 -10.04 20.43
C LEU A 659 -9.23 -11.57 20.54
N TYR A 660 -8.11 -12.28 20.35
CA TYR A 660 -8.02 -13.73 20.51
C TYR A 660 -8.36 -14.17 21.92
N ILE A 661 -7.70 -13.57 22.92
CA ILE A 661 -7.91 -13.89 24.34
C ILE A 661 -9.36 -13.61 24.77
N MET A 662 -9.99 -12.59 24.20
CA MET A 662 -11.35 -12.17 24.55
C MET A 662 -12.44 -12.75 23.61
N SER A 663 -12.06 -13.50 22.58
CA SER A 663 -12.99 -14.03 21.57
C SER A 663 -14.11 -14.89 22.17
N GLY A 664 -13.81 -15.65 23.23
CA GLY A 664 -14.82 -16.46 23.94
C GLY A 664 -15.90 -15.64 24.62
N GLU A 665 -15.54 -14.47 25.16
CA GLU A 665 -16.49 -13.54 25.79
C GLU A 665 -17.39 -12.89 24.73
N VAL A 666 -16.80 -12.42 23.63
CA VAL A 666 -17.56 -11.84 22.50
C VAL A 666 -18.55 -12.87 21.92
N ARG A 667 -18.14 -14.14 21.80
CA ARG A 667 -19.04 -15.19 21.33
C ARG A 667 -20.24 -15.39 22.24
N LYS A 668 -20.04 -15.31 23.56
CA LYS A 668 -21.12 -15.40 24.56
C LYS A 668 -22.09 -14.23 24.43
N ASP A 669 -21.56 -13.01 24.35
CA ASP A 669 -22.37 -11.80 24.18
C ASP A 669 -23.18 -11.84 22.88
N LEU A 670 -22.57 -12.31 21.78
CA LEU A 670 -23.26 -12.49 20.50
C LEU A 670 -24.41 -13.48 20.63
N LYS A 671 -24.22 -14.60 21.34
CA LYS A 671 -25.31 -15.57 21.56
C LYS A 671 -26.47 -14.92 22.32
N GLU A 672 -26.18 -14.27 23.44
CA GLU A 672 -27.20 -13.58 24.26
C GLU A 672 -27.93 -12.50 23.46
N TYR A 673 -27.20 -11.70 22.68
CA TYR A 673 -27.78 -10.68 21.82
C TYR A 673 -28.73 -11.27 20.78
N MET A 674 -28.33 -12.36 20.13
CA MET A 674 -29.17 -13.02 19.12
C MET A 674 -30.44 -13.63 19.73
N ASP A 675 -30.36 -14.15 20.96
CA ASP A 675 -31.52 -14.67 21.68
C ASP A 675 -32.49 -13.54 22.03
N LYS A 676 -31.99 -12.39 22.51
CA LYS A 676 -32.78 -11.16 22.74
C LYS A 676 -33.39 -10.58 21.47
N LEU A 677 -32.66 -10.62 20.35
CA LEU A 677 -33.14 -10.14 19.07
C LEU A 677 -34.32 -11.00 18.56
N LYS A 678 -34.22 -12.33 18.70
CA LYS A 678 -35.27 -13.26 18.29
C LYS A 678 -36.52 -13.17 19.17
N SER A 679 -36.34 -12.94 20.47
CA SER A 679 -37.44 -12.77 21.41
C SER A 679 -38.09 -11.38 21.37
N GLY A 680 -37.58 -10.46 20.54
CA GLY A 680 -38.12 -9.10 20.40
C GLY A 680 -37.82 -8.19 21.60
N GLN A 681 -36.83 -8.54 22.43
CA GLN A 681 -36.45 -7.78 23.63
C GLN A 681 -35.52 -6.60 23.33
N ILE A 682 -34.99 -6.50 22.12
CA ILE A 682 -34.19 -5.35 21.68
C ILE A 682 -35.13 -4.24 21.22
N PHE A 683 -34.89 -3.02 21.71
CA PHE A 683 -35.70 -1.86 21.35
C PHE A 683 -35.76 -1.70 19.83
N LYS A 684 -36.97 -1.54 19.31
CA LYS A 684 -37.23 -1.29 17.91
C LYS A 684 -38.05 -0.02 17.82
N LYS A 685 -37.50 0.99 17.16
CA LYS A 685 -38.25 2.21 16.85
C LYS A 685 -39.43 1.78 15.98
N GLU A 686 -40.65 1.93 16.50
CA GLU A 686 -41.83 1.79 15.67
C GLU A 686 -41.68 2.81 14.55
N VAL A 687 -41.57 2.33 13.31
CA VAL A 687 -41.79 3.20 12.16
C VAL A 687 -43.20 3.72 12.39
N LEU A 688 -43.34 5.02 12.67
CA LEU A 688 -44.60 5.73 12.58
C LEU A 688 -45.11 5.46 11.15
N LYS A 689 -45.89 4.40 10.97
CA LYS A 689 -46.73 4.21 9.81
C LYS A 689 -47.79 5.31 9.93
N LYS A 690 -47.51 6.44 9.30
CA LYS A 690 -48.53 7.32 8.76
C LYS A 690 -48.38 7.29 7.25
#